data_AF-A0A3E1EF90-F1
#
_entry.id   AF-A0A3E1EF90-F1
#
_cell.length_a   1.000
_cell.length_b   1.000
_cell.length_c   1.000
_cell.angle_alpha   90.00
_cell.angle_beta   90.00
_cell.angle_gamma   90.00
#
_symmetry.space_group_name_H-M   'P 1'
#
loop_
_entity.id
_entity.type
_entity.pdbx_description
1 polymer ?
#
loop_
_entity_poly.entity_id
_entity_poly.type
_entity_poly.pdbx_seq_one_letter_code
_entity_poly.pdbx_strand_id
1 'polypeptide(L)'
;MKSFLALVLLALVGTAHAQWFSTTYALKGGWNAIYLHGEATHATPDVLFPNSGQTAGVIEVWRWNPRPNQIQFTYTPLIPASGTPEWNVWKRGLPAQSNLLNLTGQTAYLVKCNGTAATAWNVPILQKALPPSATWVRSGANLLGFPSKLTAPNYPSFSTYFQSFPAALAGNAKIFKYVGGDLGPANPLQIFSTTLEQVDRNKPYWFEAEVVGNFYAPLNISLSQAAGLDFGRTGSVVTALVRNTTSANMTLTLAPLASLAAPAGQDTIVGQVPLTRRTFNTGTASWTETSITGAYTEVIGANSTVELSFGINRAAMAGASNALYASLLRLTDSGNLFDISLPVSARVASMAGLWVGDATLTNVSSQVQSTATARGVITDGVLTGIEVTSGGFGYSSVPVPVIASPDGVQATATATIASGAVTGLSLTNPGSGYAIAPEITIPAPAGGTAATARATVSRGSVTGLAILSGGSGYTGLPVVTLALPAAAVVQAAATAVIAGGKVAYAEVTNPGAGYFSPPSVTIGAPEGGTAATAVATVNQGRLTGITVLTPGTGYTAAPVVTVGPPPARSAATATAIVEKGKVTGYAITNGGSGYLAAPAITIPAPVPPGTATARTPSLRTILHVDDGGTARVLSQVFIGKLSGGSDGLCTKESGLSTAELASASRIVAAHLPLDRVLAAGSGSVAPGQTLVRTCAIPFDDATNPFVHRYHPDHNNKSPRGQPLSAGVESYGITRTLSFEFTATPPPGVSATGWGSTSIGGNYTEVIKGLHIKDHTVTGTFILRRASEIGTLTVN
;
A
#
# COMPACT_ATOMS: atom_id res chain seq x y z
N MET A 1 26.39 15.88 21.44
CA MET A 1 25.18 16.72 21.41
C MET A 1 24.38 16.36 20.17
N LYS A 2 23.13 15.94 20.34
CA LYS A 2 22.26 15.41 19.28
C LYS A 2 21.53 16.60 18.63
N SER A 3 21.91 16.98 17.41
CA SER A 3 21.16 17.98 16.64
C SER A 3 19.93 17.32 16.00
N PHE A 4 18.78 17.53 16.62
CA PHE A 4 17.47 17.33 16.00
C PHE A 4 17.31 18.38 14.89
N LEU A 5 17.42 17.98 13.63
CA LEU A 5 17.01 18.82 12.51
C LEU A 5 15.49 18.70 12.39
N ALA A 6 14.77 19.76 12.79
CA ALA A 6 13.35 19.91 12.51
C ALA A 6 13.17 20.01 10.99
N LEU A 7 12.72 18.93 10.37
CA LEU A 7 12.28 18.95 8.98
C LEU A 7 10.97 19.74 8.95
N VAL A 8 11.03 20.99 8.51
CA VAL A 8 9.85 21.81 8.25
C VAL A 8 9.03 21.08 7.19
N LEU A 9 7.86 20.59 7.58
CA LEU A 9 6.85 20.10 6.66
C LEU A 9 6.39 21.33 5.87
N LEU A 10 6.94 21.55 4.66
CA LEU A 10 6.34 22.49 3.73
C LEU A 10 4.98 21.91 3.36
N ALA A 11 3.92 22.49 3.91
CA ALA A 11 2.56 22.28 3.43
C ALA A 11 2.49 22.88 2.02
N LEU A 12 2.88 22.09 1.02
CA LEU A 12 2.55 22.37 -0.37
C LEU A 12 1.03 22.47 -0.44
N VAL A 13 0.54 23.63 -0.87
CA VAL A 13 -0.89 23.88 -1.08
C VAL A 13 -1.34 22.87 -2.12
N GLY A 14 -2.08 21.85 -1.68
CA GLY A 14 -2.61 20.81 -2.56
C GLY A 14 -3.40 21.44 -3.70
N THR A 15 -3.19 20.91 -4.91
CA THR A 15 -4.06 21.12 -6.07
C THR A 15 -5.52 21.05 -5.61
N ALA A 16 -6.29 22.11 -5.81
CA ALA A 16 -7.58 22.28 -5.18
C ALA A 16 -8.60 21.18 -5.61
N HIS A 17 -8.83 20.19 -4.74
CA HIS A 17 -9.71 19.05 -4.97
C HIS A 17 -11.19 19.49 -5.07
N ALA A 18 -11.95 19.01 -6.06
CA ALA A 18 -13.23 19.61 -6.44
C ALA A 18 -14.42 18.64 -6.46
N GLN A 19 -15.47 19.01 -5.75
CA GLN A 19 -16.78 18.38 -5.71
C GLN A 19 -17.78 19.33 -6.37
N TRP A 20 -18.47 18.85 -7.39
CA TRP A 20 -19.25 19.69 -8.30
C TRP A 20 -20.75 19.55 -8.05
N PHE A 21 -21.44 20.68 -8.12
CA PHE A 21 -22.89 20.77 -8.16
C PHE A 21 -23.29 21.90 -9.11
N SER A 22 -24.53 21.92 -9.57
CA SER A 22 -25.02 22.99 -10.43
C SER A 22 -26.21 23.67 -9.79
N THR A 23 -26.21 25.00 -9.83
CA THR A 23 -27.37 25.81 -9.45
C THR A 23 -27.90 26.51 -10.70
N THR A 24 -29.19 26.37 -10.95
CA THR A 24 -29.88 27.16 -12.00
C THR A 24 -30.55 28.36 -11.36
N TYR A 25 -30.11 29.56 -11.75
CA TYR A 25 -30.66 30.82 -11.27
C TYR A 25 -31.78 31.28 -12.19
N ALA A 26 -32.98 31.46 -11.64
CA ALA A 26 -34.11 32.05 -12.34
C ALA A 26 -34.00 33.59 -12.29
N LEU A 27 -33.57 34.18 -13.39
CA LEU A 27 -33.34 35.61 -13.56
C LEU A 27 -34.41 36.23 -14.48
N LYS A 28 -34.61 37.53 -14.34
CA LYS A 28 -35.49 38.33 -15.20
C LYS A 28 -34.71 39.34 -16.03
N GLY A 29 -35.29 39.90 -17.08
CA GLY A 29 -34.70 41.06 -17.76
C GLY A 29 -34.50 42.24 -16.81
N GLY A 30 -33.44 43.02 -17.00
CA GLY A 30 -32.97 44.03 -16.05
C GLY A 30 -32.03 43.47 -14.97
N TRP A 31 -31.99 44.11 -13.81
CA TRP A 31 -31.07 43.81 -12.71
C TRP A 31 -31.62 42.79 -11.71
N ASN A 32 -30.83 41.75 -11.49
CA ASN A 32 -31.08 40.66 -10.54
C ASN A 32 -29.91 40.55 -9.57
N ALA A 33 -30.06 39.71 -8.55
CA ALA A 33 -28.96 39.31 -7.70
C ALA A 33 -28.94 37.80 -7.48
N ILE A 34 -27.75 37.23 -7.44
CA ILE A 34 -27.51 35.81 -7.18
C ILE A 34 -26.47 35.63 -6.09
N TYR A 35 -26.56 34.52 -5.36
CA TYR A 35 -25.56 34.14 -4.37
C TYR A 35 -24.94 32.80 -4.72
N LEU A 36 -23.62 32.80 -4.92
CA LEU A 36 -22.87 31.59 -5.25
C LEU A 36 -22.44 30.90 -3.95
N HIS A 37 -23.00 29.72 -3.67
CA HIS A 37 -22.63 28.89 -2.51
C HIS A 37 -21.29 28.17 -2.72
N GLY A 38 -20.94 27.91 -3.98
CA GLY A 38 -19.65 27.36 -4.38
C GLY A 38 -18.95 28.28 -5.37
N GLU A 39 -17.69 27.98 -5.68
CA GLU A 39 -16.92 28.78 -6.63
C GLU A 39 -17.07 28.28 -8.07
N ALA A 40 -17.04 29.19 -9.04
CA ALA A 40 -17.04 28.90 -10.47
C ALA A 40 -15.74 29.41 -11.12
N THR A 41 -14.60 29.20 -10.44
CA THR A 41 -13.26 29.67 -10.88
C THR A 41 -12.62 28.78 -11.95
N HIS A 42 -13.29 27.69 -12.36
CA HIS A 42 -12.82 26.75 -13.38
C HIS A 42 -12.88 27.31 -14.81
N ALA A 43 -13.58 28.42 -15.02
CA ALA A 43 -13.74 29.07 -16.30
C ALA A 43 -13.91 30.59 -16.10
N THR A 44 -13.53 31.38 -17.12
CA THR A 44 -13.74 32.83 -17.10
C THR A 44 -15.23 33.16 -17.29
N PRO A 45 -15.68 34.37 -16.91
CA PRO A 45 -17.06 34.80 -17.15
C PRO A 45 -17.50 34.68 -18.62
N ASP A 46 -16.62 34.94 -19.59
CA ASP A 46 -16.95 34.78 -21.02
C ASP A 46 -17.28 33.32 -21.40
N VAL A 47 -16.63 32.35 -20.75
CA VAL A 47 -16.89 30.92 -20.94
C VAL A 47 -18.11 30.46 -20.15
N LEU A 48 -18.33 31.01 -18.95
CA LEU A 48 -19.49 30.69 -18.11
C LEU A 48 -20.80 31.28 -18.66
N PHE A 49 -20.73 32.39 -19.37
CA PHE A 49 -21.88 33.09 -19.96
C PHE A 49 -21.72 33.25 -21.46
N PRO A 50 -21.68 32.16 -22.26
CA PRO A 50 -21.56 32.27 -23.70
C PRO A 50 -22.74 33.05 -24.30
N ASN A 51 -22.52 33.69 -25.46
CA ASN A 51 -23.56 34.41 -26.20
C ASN A 51 -24.47 33.44 -26.97
N SER A 52 -25.00 32.45 -26.28
CA SER A 52 -25.82 31.39 -26.85
C SER A 52 -26.61 30.68 -25.75
N GLY A 53 -27.73 30.04 -26.13
CA GLY A 53 -28.51 29.22 -25.21
C GLY A 53 -29.04 29.99 -23.99
N GLN A 54 -29.02 29.33 -22.84
CA GLN A 54 -29.67 29.81 -21.61
C GLN A 54 -29.00 31.03 -20.96
N THR A 55 -27.77 31.36 -21.34
CA THR A 55 -26.98 32.48 -20.80
C THR A 55 -26.90 33.68 -21.74
N ALA A 56 -27.46 33.58 -22.96
CA ALA A 56 -27.37 34.62 -23.98
C ALA A 56 -27.91 35.98 -23.51
N GLY A 57 -28.88 35.97 -22.59
CA GLY A 57 -29.45 37.18 -22.02
C GLY A 57 -28.57 37.90 -21.01
N VAL A 58 -27.59 37.25 -20.40
CA VAL A 58 -26.70 37.86 -19.40
C VAL A 58 -25.79 38.86 -20.10
N ILE A 59 -25.83 40.14 -19.74
CA ILE A 59 -25.02 41.19 -20.39
C ILE A 59 -23.97 41.78 -19.46
N GLU A 60 -24.22 41.79 -18.15
CA GLU A 60 -23.26 42.28 -17.15
C GLU A 60 -23.33 41.43 -15.88
N VAL A 61 -22.17 41.17 -15.26
CA VAL A 61 -22.04 40.46 -13.98
C VAL A 61 -21.13 41.25 -13.06
N TRP A 62 -21.63 41.60 -11.88
CA TRP A 62 -20.96 42.51 -10.95
C TRP A 62 -20.79 41.80 -9.60
N ARG A 63 -19.55 41.56 -9.18
CA ARG A 63 -19.22 40.95 -7.89
C ARG A 63 -19.20 42.01 -6.80
N TRP A 64 -19.90 41.74 -5.70
CA TRP A 64 -19.82 42.55 -4.49
C TRP A 64 -18.51 42.30 -3.73
N ASN A 65 -17.76 43.36 -3.44
CA ASN A 65 -16.54 43.33 -2.62
C ASN A 65 -16.82 43.93 -1.24
N PRO A 66 -16.97 43.11 -0.18
CA PRO A 66 -17.11 43.65 1.17
C PRO A 66 -15.82 44.37 1.61
N ARG A 67 -15.95 45.64 2.02
CA ARG A 67 -14.91 46.56 2.55
C ARG A 67 -13.86 47.13 1.57
N PRO A 68 -14.20 48.20 0.84
CA PRO A 68 -13.21 49.10 0.27
C PRO A 68 -13.16 50.45 1.02
N ASN A 69 -12.72 50.45 2.28
CA ASN A 69 -12.27 51.66 3.00
C ASN A 69 -13.17 52.94 3.10
N GLN A 70 -14.49 52.90 2.90
CA GLN A 70 -15.31 54.13 2.99
C GLN A 70 -16.26 54.19 4.20
N ILE A 71 -16.11 55.27 4.99
CA ILE A 71 -17.08 55.77 5.98
C ILE A 71 -18.08 56.63 5.20
N GLN A 72 -19.19 56.09 4.71
CA GLN A 72 -20.32 56.90 4.25
C GLN A 72 -21.62 56.08 4.25
N PHE A 73 -22.48 56.33 5.23
CA PHE A 73 -23.88 55.93 5.17
C PHE A 73 -24.60 56.91 4.25
N THR A 74 -24.95 56.47 3.05
CA THR A 74 -25.94 57.17 2.22
C THR A 74 -27.25 56.41 2.36
N TYR A 75 -28.35 57.12 2.62
CA TYR A 75 -29.68 56.63 3.02
C TYR A 75 -30.43 55.77 1.98
N THR A 76 -29.74 55.25 0.96
CA THR A 76 -30.28 54.43 -0.13
C THR A 76 -29.32 53.27 -0.42
N PRO A 77 -29.80 52.07 -0.79
CA PRO A 77 -28.93 51.04 -1.36
C PRO A 77 -28.07 51.66 -2.46
N LEU A 78 -26.75 51.46 -2.39
CA LEU A 78 -25.81 52.08 -3.32
C LEU A 78 -26.22 51.69 -4.74
N ILE A 79 -26.58 52.66 -5.59
CA ILE A 79 -26.82 52.39 -7.00
C ILE A 79 -25.51 51.88 -7.57
N PRO A 80 -25.46 50.64 -8.09
CA PRO A 80 -24.22 50.08 -8.64
C PRO A 80 -23.66 51.00 -9.71
N ALA A 81 -22.44 51.49 -9.50
CA ALA A 81 -21.70 52.29 -10.45
C ALA A 81 -20.38 51.59 -10.81
N SER A 82 -20.08 51.54 -12.11
CA SER A 82 -18.85 50.91 -12.61
C SER A 82 -17.63 51.73 -12.16
N GLY A 83 -16.59 51.07 -11.65
CA GLY A 83 -15.32 51.71 -11.26
C GLY A 83 -15.23 52.12 -9.79
N THR A 84 -16.28 51.92 -8.98
CA THR A 84 -16.19 52.05 -7.53
C THR A 84 -15.53 50.79 -6.95
N PRO A 85 -14.73 50.89 -5.86
CA PRO A 85 -13.97 49.76 -5.35
C PRO A 85 -14.84 48.64 -4.73
N GLU A 86 -16.14 48.89 -4.53
CA GLU A 86 -17.14 47.91 -4.09
C GLU A 86 -17.50 46.87 -5.17
N TRP A 87 -17.19 47.13 -6.44
CA TRP A 87 -17.61 46.28 -7.55
C TRP A 87 -16.46 45.88 -8.46
N ASN A 88 -16.35 44.57 -8.71
CA ASN A 88 -15.67 44.07 -9.90
C ASN A 88 -16.71 43.68 -10.96
N VAL A 89 -16.52 44.12 -12.19
CA VAL A 89 -17.50 44.06 -13.26
C VAL A 89 -16.98 43.23 -14.42
N TRP A 90 -17.82 42.39 -14.98
CA TRP A 90 -17.67 41.80 -16.31
C TRP A 90 -18.81 42.31 -17.19
N LYS A 91 -18.47 42.71 -18.41
CA LYS A 91 -19.41 43.13 -19.44
C LYS A 91 -19.18 42.32 -20.71
N ARG A 92 -20.24 41.74 -21.24
CA ARG A 92 -20.18 40.93 -22.45
C ARG A 92 -19.55 41.71 -23.60
N GLY A 93 -18.53 41.12 -24.22
CA GLY A 93 -17.86 41.69 -25.41
C GLY A 93 -17.09 43.00 -25.16
N LEU A 94 -16.92 43.42 -23.89
CA LEU A 94 -16.27 44.68 -23.53
C LEU A 94 -15.13 44.42 -22.52
N PRO A 95 -14.01 43.80 -22.95
CA PRO A 95 -12.91 43.44 -22.05
C PRO A 95 -12.24 44.67 -21.41
N ALA A 96 -12.15 45.79 -22.12
CA ALA A 96 -11.60 47.05 -21.58
C ALA A 96 -12.44 47.65 -20.44
N GLN A 97 -13.71 47.23 -20.30
CA GLN A 97 -14.61 47.64 -19.23
C GLN A 97 -14.82 46.52 -18.19
N SER A 98 -14.03 45.44 -18.27
CA SER A 98 -14.18 44.26 -17.43
C SER A 98 -12.94 44.07 -16.55
N ASN A 99 -13.14 44.04 -15.23
CA ASN A 99 -12.09 43.75 -14.24
C ASN A 99 -12.46 42.55 -13.33
N LEU A 100 -13.61 41.92 -13.54
CA LEU A 100 -13.98 40.64 -12.93
C LEU A 100 -13.40 39.49 -13.76
N LEU A 101 -12.41 38.79 -13.21
CA LEU A 101 -11.69 37.73 -13.93
C LEU A 101 -12.33 36.34 -13.75
N ASN A 102 -12.92 36.06 -12.58
CA ASN A 102 -13.51 34.77 -12.21
C ASN A 102 -14.66 34.96 -11.21
N LEU A 103 -15.54 33.96 -11.09
CA LEU A 103 -16.63 33.94 -10.11
C LEU A 103 -16.23 33.12 -8.87
N THR A 104 -15.86 33.81 -7.79
CA THR A 104 -15.60 33.22 -6.47
C THR A 104 -16.89 32.86 -5.73
N GLY A 105 -16.84 31.82 -4.88
CA GLY A 105 -17.97 31.37 -4.06
C GLY A 105 -18.14 32.15 -2.77
N GLN A 106 -19.16 31.79 -1.98
CA GLN A 106 -19.60 32.49 -0.76
C GLN A 106 -19.82 34.00 -0.97
N THR A 107 -20.18 34.38 -2.20
CA THR A 107 -20.18 35.78 -2.66
C THR A 107 -21.46 36.10 -3.42
N ALA A 108 -21.94 37.33 -3.25
CA ALA A 108 -23.08 37.86 -3.96
C ALA A 108 -22.68 38.57 -5.26
N TYR A 109 -23.54 38.45 -6.26
CA TYR A 109 -23.37 39.09 -7.57
C TYR A 109 -24.65 39.79 -7.99
N LEU A 110 -24.53 40.92 -8.66
CA LEU A 110 -25.60 41.46 -9.48
C LEU A 110 -25.44 40.97 -10.91
N VAL A 111 -26.56 40.61 -11.51
CA VAL A 111 -26.61 40.09 -12.88
C VAL A 111 -27.65 40.86 -13.66
N LYS A 112 -27.18 41.56 -14.69
CA LYS A 112 -28.05 42.27 -15.63
C LYS A 112 -28.33 41.38 -16.82
N CYS A 113 -29.61 41.16 -17.10
CA CYS A 113 -30.07 40.45 -18.28
C CYS A 113 -30.75 41.42 -19.27
N ASN A 114 -30.69 41.12 -20.56
CA ASN A 114 -31.44 41.84 -21.57
C ASN A 114 -32.96 41.58 -21.45
N GLY A 115 -33.75 42.45 -22.08
CA GLY A 115 -35.22 42.39 -22.04
C GLY A 115 -35.83 43.09 -20.81
N THR A 116 -37.14 43.00 -20.69
CA THR A 116 -37.93 43.62 -19.62
C THR A 116 -38.06 42.68 -18.41
N ALA A 117 -38.60 43.16 -17.29
CA ALA A 117 -38.85 42.34 -16.10
C ALA A 117 -39.78 41.11 -16.33
N ALA A 118 -40.47 41.04 -17.48
CA ALA A 118 -41.27 39.89 -17.89
C ALA A 118 -40.45 38.82 -18.64
N THR A 119 -39.26 39.16 -19.13
CA THR A 119 -38.34 38.21 -19.79
C THR A 119 -37.71 37.32 -18.72
N ALA A 120 -37.67 36.00 -18.94
CA ALA A 120 -37.09 35.05 -17.99
C ALA A 120 -35.85 34.34 -18.57
N TRP A 121 -34.83 34.19 -17.74
CA TRP A 121 -33.56 33.53 -18.07
C TRP A 121 -33.25 32.50 -16.97
N ASN A 122 -33.04 31.24 -17.34
CA ASN A 122 -32.66 30.19 -16.40
C ASN A 122 -31.17 29.89 -16.58
N VAL A 123 -30.33 30.48 -15.74
CA VAL A 123 -28.87 30.48 -15.93
C VAL A 123 -28.24 29.37 -15.07
N PRO A 124 -27.86 28.22 -15.64
CA PRO A 124 -27.12 27.20 -14.90
C PRO A 124 -25.67 27.64 -14.70
N ILE A 125 -25.17 27.52 -13.48
CA ILE A 125 -23.76 27.73 -13.16
C ILE A 125 -23.26 26.50 -12.42
N LEU A 126 -22.31 25.79 -13.03
CA LEU A 126 -21.57 24.70 -12.38
C LEU A 126 -20.63 25.31 -11.34
N GLN A 127 -20.67 24.79 -10.12
CA GLN A 127 -19.95 25.30 -8.98
C GLN A 127 -19.22 24.18 -8.28
N LYS A 128 -18.04 24.50 -7.76
CA LYS A 128 -17.29 23.68 -6.83
C LYS A 128 -17.72 24.02 -5.40
N ALA A 129 -18.14 23.02 -4.64
CA ALA A 129 -18.66 23.20 -3.28
C ALA A 129 -17.60 23.80 -2.34
N LEU A 130 -18.07 24.69 -1.46
CA LEU A 130 -17.30 25.27 -0.37
C LEU A 130 -18.10 25.09 0.93
N PRO A 131 -17.45 24.89 2.08
CA PRO A 131 -18.11 25.02 3.37
C PRO A 131 -18.80 26.40 3.46
N PRO A 132 -19.94 26.57 4.14
CA PRO A 132 -20.59 27.88 4.20
C PRO A 132 -19.74 28.88 5.01
N SER A 133 -19.69 30.13 4.55
CA SER A 133 -19.11 31.23 5.30
C SER A 133 -19.94 32.50 5.09
N ALA A 134 -19.96 33.36 6.10
CA ALA A 134 -20.54 34.70 6.01
C ALA A 134 -19.70 35.65 6.85
N THR A 135 -19.52 36.88 6.39
CA THR A 135 -18.86 37.94 7.15
C THR A 135 -19.78 39.15 7.18
N TRP A 136 -20.33 39.44 8.35
CA TRP A 136 -21.14 40.63 8.59
C TRP A 136 -20.24 41.77 9.03
N VAL A 137 -20.35 42.91 8.36
CA VAL A 137 -19.58 44.11 8.67
C VAL A 137 -20.46 45.17 9.33
N ARG A 138 -19.94 45.79 10.40
CA ARG A 138 -20.65 46.87 11.12
C ARG A 138 -20.76 48.14 10.29
N SER A 139 -19.70 48.50 9.58
CA SER A 139 -19.56 49.75 8.85
C SER A 139 -19.50 49.44 7.35
N GLY A 140 -20.66 49.40 6.71
CA GLY A 140 -20.81 49.09 5.28
C GLY A 140 -22.09 48.33 4.98
N ALA A 141 -22.43 48.24 3.70
CA ALA A 141 -23.60 47.50 3.25
C ALA A 141 -23.29 45.99 3.23
N ASN A 142 -24.23 45.15 3.69
CA ASN A 142 -24.08 43.69 3.70
C ASN A 142 -24.99 43.07 2.64
N LEU A 143 -24.44 42.65 1.49
CA LEU A 143 -25.16 41.85 0.49
C LEU A 143 -24.81 40.37 0.70
N LEU A 144 -25.71 39.64 1.36
CA LEU A 144 -25.46 38.27 1.83
C LEU A 144 -26.57 37.33 1.38
N GLY A 145 -26.20 36.10 1.00
CA GLY A 145 -27.13 34.99 0.78
C GLY A 145 -26.98 33.94 1.88
N PHE A 146 -27.96 33.03 1.93
CA PHE A 146 -28.09 32.05 3.02
C PHE A 146 -28.39 30.67 2.44
N PRO A 147 -27.79 29.58 2.96
CA PRO A 147 -28.05 28.23 2.49
C PRO A 147 -29.39 27.71 3.04
N SER A 148 -30.49 28.40 2.75
CA SER A 148 -31.82 28.01 3.22
C SER A 148 -32.35 26.78 2.49
N LYS A 149 -33.23 26.01 3.15
CA LYS A 149 -33.82 24.81 2.57
C LYS A 149 -35.08 25.16 1.76
N LEU A 150 -35.14 24.69 0.52
CA LEU A 150 -36.38 24.70 -0.25
C LEU A 150 -37.21 23.48 0.12
N THR A 151 -38.36 23.69 0.76
CA THR A 151 -39.34 22.62 1.02
C THR A 151 -40.58 22.92 0.18
N ALA A 152 -40.64 22.28 -1.00
CA ALA A 152 -41.53 22.65 -2.08
C ALA A 152 -42.95 23.00 -1.60
N PRO A 153 -43.50 24.18 -1.94
CA PRO A 153 -42.91 25.22 -2.80
C PRO A 153 -42.16 26.35 -2.06
N ASN A 154 -41.95 26.26 -0.75
CA ASN A 154 -41.60 27.40 0.10
C ASN A 154 -40.21 27.28 0.75
N TYR A 155 -39.52 28.41 0.84
CA TYR A 155 -38.36 28.58 1.73
C TYR A 155 -38.82 29.03 3.13
N PRO A 156 -37.99 28.88 4.19
CA PRO A 156 -38.31 29.43 5.51
C PRO A 156 -38.46 30.95 5.47
N SER A 157 -39.32 31.50 6.34
CA SER A 157 -39.45 32.94 6.49
C SER A 157 -38.22 33.56 7.16
N PHE A 158 -37.97 34.84 6.92
CA PHE A 158 -36.92 35.60 7.61
C PHE A 158 -37.05 35.51 9.13
N SER A 159 -38.28 35.69 9.66
CA SER A 159 -38.55 35.65 11.10
C SER A 159 -38.10 34.34 11.76
N THR A 160 -38.31 33.22 11.06
CA THR A 160 -37.94 31.89 11.58
C THR A 160 -36.45 31.61 11.36
N TYR A 161 -35.89 31.98 10.20
CA TYR A 161 -34.49 31.72 9.87
C TYR A 161 -33.50 32.48 10.77
N PHE A 162 -33.82 33.72 11.13
CA PHE A 162 -32.96 34.60 11.94
C PHE A 162 -33.30 34.58 13.43
N GLN A 163 -34.10 33.64 13.90
CA GLN A 163 -34.53 33.60 15.30
C GLN A 163 -33.35 33.53 16.28
N SER A 164 -32.28 32.80 15.93
CA SER A 164 -31.03 32.72 16.71
C SER A 164 -30.08 33.91 16.50
N PHE A 165 -30.43 34.84 15.61
CA PHE A 165 -29.64 36.03 15.28
C PHE A 165 -30.53 37.27 15.07
N PRO A 166 -31.33 37.66 16.10
CA PRO A 166 -32.35 38.69 15.95
C PRO A 166 -31.77 40.09 15.68
N ALA A 167 -30.49 40.31 15.98
CA ALA A 167 -29.80 41.58 15.70
C ALA A 167 -29.83 41.96 14.21
N ALA A 168 -29.85 40.97 13.29
CA ALA A 168 -29.95 41.23 11.85
C ALA A 168 -31.32 41.79 11.43
N LEU A 169 -32.36 41.58 12.25
CA LEU A 169 -33.75 41.97 11.97
C LEU A 169 -34.29 42.97 13.01
N ALA A 170 -33.43 43.70 13.72
CA ALA A 170 -33.86 44.70 14.70
C ALA A 170 -34.78 45.76 14.06
N GLY A 171 -35.61 46.44 14.85
CA GLY A 171 -36.73 47.26 14.34
C GLY A 171 -36.40 48.43 13.39
N ASN A 172 -35.11 48.78 13.24
CA ASN A 172 -34.61 49.78 12.30
C ASN A 172 -33.85 49.18 11.09
N ALA A 173 -33.62 47.86 11.05
CA ALA A 173 -32.92 47.20 9.96
C ALA A 173 -33.77 47.19 8.70
N LYS A 174 -33.28 47.84 7.63
CA LYS A 174 -33.92 47.75 6.31
C LYS A 174 -33.29 46.61 5.52
N ILE A 175 -34.15 45.81 4.90
CA ILE A 175 -33.73 44.68 4.08
C ILE A 175 -34.23 44.92 2.67
N PHE A 176 -33.36 44.72 1.67
CA PHE A 176 -33.74 44.89 0.27
C PHE A 176 -33.38 43.64 -0.55
N LYS A 177 -34.18 43.38 -1.59
CA LYS A 177 -33.94 42.29 -2.55
C LYS A 177 -34.08 42.78 -3.99
N TYR A 178 -33.37 42.14 -4.90
CA TYR A 178 -33.54 42.41 -6.33
C TYR A 178 -34.66 41.53 -6.91
N VAL A 179 -35.56 42.13 -7.68
CA VAL A 179 -36.77 41.48 -8.20
C VAL A 179 -36.82 41.38 -9.73
N GLY A 180 -35.78 41.86 -10.42
CA GLY A 180 -35.74 42.05 -11.87
C GLY A 180 -36.22 43.45 -12.28
N GLY A 181 -35.95 43.84 -13.53
CA GLY A 181 -36.23 45.18 -14.06
C GLY A 181 -35.09 46.19 -13.81
N ASP A 182 -35.23 47.39 -14.34
CA ASP A 182 -34.22 48.44 -14.21
C ASP A 182 -34.07 48.93 -12.76
N LEU A 183 -32.89 49.48 -12.43
CA LEU A 183 -32.65 50.07 -11.12
C LEU A 183 -33.52 51.30 -10.93
N GLY A 184 -34.16 51.43 -9.77
CA GLY A 184 -35.02 52.54 -9.44
C GLY A 184 -35.84 52.30 -8.18
N PRO A 185 -36.92 53.07 -7.94
CA PRO A 185 -37.72 52.94 -6.73
C PRO A 185 -38.35 51.55 -6.50
N ALA A 186 -38.51 50.75 -7.56
CA ALA A 186 -39.10 49.41 -7.51
C ALA A 186 -38.06 48.27 -7.45
N ASN A 187 -36.77 48.55 -7.69
CA ASN A 187 -35.71 47.55 -7.70
C ASN A 187 -34.35 48.20 -7.32
N PRO A 188 -33.74 47.84 -6.17
CA PRO A 188 -34.14 46.77 -5.26
C PRO A 188 -35.37 47.12 -4.42
N LEU A 189 -36.22 46.11 -4.16
CA LEU A 189 -37.46 46.23 -3.37
C LEU A 189 -37.15 46.10 -1.88
N GLN A 190 -37.65 47.04 -1.07
CA GLN A 190 -37.60 46.94 0.39
C GLN A 190 -38.57 45.87 0.90
N ILE A 191 -38.10 45.04 1.83
CA ILE A 191 -38.89 44.04 2.53
C ILE A 191 -39.44 44.68 3.82
N PHE A 192 -40.77 44.73 3.94
CA PHE A 192 -41.46 45.28 5.11
C PHE A 192 -41.98 44.21 6.08
N SER A 193 -42.12 42.96 5.65
CA SER A 193 -42.63 41.87 6.47
C SER A 193 -41.68 40.68 6.45
N THR A 194 -40.91 40.52 7.52
CA THR A 194 -39.98 39.39 7.72
C THR A 194 -40.72 38.06 7.97
N THR A 195 -42.00 38.10 8.33
CA THR A 195 -42.83 36.90 8.50
C THR A 195 -43.34 36.35 7.17
N LEU A 196 -43.58 37.21 6.18
CA LEU A 196 -44.05 36.82 4.84
C LEU A 196 -42.91 36.62 3.84
N GLU A 197 -41.81 37.36 3.99
CA GLU A 197 -40.65 37.18 3.11
C GLU A 197 -39.95 35.85 3.39
N GLN A 198 -39.74 35.07 2.32
CA GLN A 198 -39.00 33.83 2.38
C GLN A 198 -37.53 34.06 2.06
N VAL A 199 -36.63 33.37 2.76
CA VAL A 199 -35.19 33.40 2.52
C VAL A 199 -34.86 32.44 1.37
N ASP A 200 -34.79 32.92 0.13
CA ASP A 200 -34.43 32.11 -1.03
C ASP A 200 -32.92 31.88 -1.10
N ARG A 201 -32.47 30.61 -1.13
CA ARG A 201 -31.04 30.32 -1.09
C ARG A 201 -30.26 30.90 -2.25
N ASN A 202 -30.91 31.08 -3.40
CA ASN A 202 -30.24 31.51 -4.63
C ASN A 202 -30.18 33.04 -4.75
N LYS A 203 -30.77 33.78 -3.82
CA LYS A 203 -30.86 35.24 -3.84
C LYS A 203 -30.16 35.83 -2.61
N PRO A 204 -29.30 36.84 -2.80
CA PRO A 204 -28.76 37.60 -1.70
C PRO A 204 -29.69 38.77 -1.34
N TYR A 205 -29.53 39.26 -0.13
CA TYR A 205 -30.30 40.36 0.44
C TYR A 205 -29.36 41.42 0.99
N TRP A 206 -29.72 42.68 0.79
CA TRP A 206 -29.07 43.80 1.44
C TRP A 206 -29.57 43.92 2.88
N PHE A 207 -28.67 44.05 3.84
CA PHE A 207 -28.98 44.38 5.22
C PHE A 207 -28.37 45.73 5.59
N GLU A 208 -29.22 46.67 5.97
CA GLU A 208 -28.86 47.93 6.62
C GLU A 208 -28.90 47.73 8.14
N ALA A 209 -28.03 46.86 8.66
CA ALA A 209 -27.96 46.51 10.09
C ALA A 209 -26.52 46.62 10.60
N GLU A 210 -26.31 47.31 11.72
CA GLU A 210 -24.98 47.52 12.35
C GLU A 210 -24.54 46.29 13.16
N VAL A 211 -24.33 45.17 12.48
CA VAL A 211 -24.01 43.90 13.13
C VAL A 211 -22.68 43.35 12.63
N VAL A 212 -21.89 42.80 13.56
CA VAL A 212 -20.72 41.98 13.25
C VAL A 212 -21.03 40.55 13.61
N GLY A 213 -20.64 39.61 12.77
CA GLY A 213 -20.90 38.20 12.98
C GLY A 213 -20.51 37.36 11.78
N ASN A 214 -20.68 36.05 11.93
CA ASN A 214 -20.43 35.03 10.91
C ASN A 214 -21.66 34.15 10.66
N PHE A 215 -22.86 34.71 10.92
CA PHE A 215 -24.11 33.98 10.79
C PHE A 215 -24.42 33.70 9.32
N TYR A 216 -24.50 32.43 8.96
CA TYR A 216 -25.05 32.00 7.66
C TYR A 216 -26.28 31.12 7.83
N ALA A 217 -26.43 30.42 8.96
CA ALA A 217 -27.57 29.58 9.27
C ALA A 217 -27.72 29.46 10.80
N PRO A 218 -28.85 28.91 11.29
CA PRO A 218 -29.04 28.48 12.69
C PRO A 218 -28.12 27.34 13.17
N LEU A 219 -26.99 27.15 12.49
CA LEU A 219 -25.96 26.14 12.71
C LEU A 219 -24.60 26.76 12.37
N ASN A 220 -23.58 26.48 13.16
CA ASN A 220 -22.19 26.80 12.82
C ASN A 220 -21.36 25.52 12.71
N ILE A 221 -20.59 25.41 11.64
CA ILE A 221 -19.70 24.29 11.32
C ILE A 221 -18.27 24.81 11.30
N SER A 222 -17.41 24.19 12.10
CA SER A 222 -15.95 24.39 12.09
C SER A 222 -15.27 23.07 11.75
N LEU A 223 -14.52 23.04 10.65
CA LEU A 223 -13.84 21.84 10.16
C LEU A 223 -12.39 21.82 10.62
N SER A 224 -11.84 20.62 10.87
CA SER A 224 -10.40 20.46 11.16
C SER A 224 -9.50 20.80 9.96
N GLN A 225 -10.08 20.98 8.78
CA GLN A 225 -9.43 21.40 7.55
C GLN A 225 -10.28 22.44 6.82
N ALA A 226 -9.65 23.50 6.29
CA ALA A 226 -10.36 24.61 5.67
C ALA A 226 -11.12 24.25 4.37
N ALA A 227 -10.65 23.24 3.63
CA ALA A 227 -11.16 22.90 2.30
C ALA A 227 -12.40 21.97 2.30
N GLY A 228 -12.79 21.40 3.44
CA GLY A 228 -13.85 20.38 3.50
C GLY A 228 -13.46 19.15 4.31
N LEU A 229 -14.13 18.04 4.02
CA LEU A 229 -13.75 16.70 4.46
C LEU A 229 -12.74 16.10 3.47
N ASP A 230 -11.49 16.57 3.53
CA ASP A 230 -10.43 16.17 2.60
C ASP A 230 -9.45 15.16 3.20
N PHE A 231 -9.57 13.92 2.73
CA PHE A 231 -8.73 12.82 3.20
C PHE A 231 -7.42 12.71 2.41
N GLY A 232 -7.27 13.42 1.30
CA GLY A 232 -6.12 13.29 0.40
C GLY A 232 -5.76 11.82 0.09
N ARG A 233 -4.48 11.53 -0.12
CA ARG A 233 -3.97 10.16 -0.31
C ARG A 233 -3.79 9.38 1.00
N THR A 234 -3.57 10.08 2.12
CA THR A 234 -3.10 9.46 3.37
C THR A 234 -3.94 9.76 4.61
N GLY A 235 -4.73 10.84 4.62
CA GLY A 235 -5.57 11.23 5.76
C GLY A 235 -6.63 10.18 6.07
N SER A 236 -6.77 9.79 7.34
CA SER A 236 -7.70 8.73 7.75
C SER A 236 -8.93 9.27 8.47
N VAL A 237 -8.83 10.47 9.07
CA VAL A 237 -9.90 11.06 9.89
C VAL A 237 -9.94 12.56 9.65
N VAL A 238 -11.15 13.11 9.52
CA VAL A 238 -11.44 14.55 9.53
C VAL A 238 -12.56 14.79 10.54
N THR A 239 -12.49 15.87 11.32
CA THR A 239 -13.53 16.22 12.29
C THR A 239 -14.26 17.51 11.92
N ALA A 240 -15.52 17.58 12.32
CA ALA A 240 -16.35 18.77 12.21
C ALA A 240 -16.99 19.07 13.57
N LEU A 241 -16.69 20.25 14.13
CA LEU A 241 -17.41 20.79 15.27
C LEU A 241 -18.69 21.46 14.75
N VAL A 242 -19.83 20.95 15.17
CA VAL A 242 -21.14 21.43 14.73
C VAL A 242 -21.88 22.00 15.93
N ARG A 243 -22.11 23.32 15.90
CA ARG A 243 -22.77 24.09 16.95
C ARG A 243 -24.18 24.48 16.54
N ASN A 244 -25.17 24.01 17.30
CA ASN A 244 -26.54 24.50 17.22
C ASN A 244 -26.62 25.85 17.94
N THR A 245 -27.09 26.89 17.26
CA THR A 245 -27.24 28.25 17.83
C THR A 245 -28.67 28.56 18.25
N THR A 246 -29.60 27.62 18.09
CA THR A 246 -31.00 27.78 18.49
C THR A 246 -31.22 27.40 19.95
N SER A 247 -32.33 27.87 20.52
CA SER A 247 -32.80 27.51 21.86
C SER A 247 -33.53 26.17 21.94
N ALA A 248 -33.64 25.43 20.82
CA ALA A 248 -34.28 24.12 20.75
C ALA A 248 -33.28 23.05 20.30
N ASN A 249 -33.57 21.78 20.57
CA ASN A 249 -32.78 20.68 20.04
C ASN A 249 -32.94 20.62 18.52
N MET A 250 -31.82 20.45 17.81
CA MET A 250 -31.78 20.32 16.36
C MET A 250 -31.50 18.88 15.98
N THR A 251 -32.37 18.27 15.17
CA THR A 251 -32.07 16.98 14.54
C THR A 251 -31.47 17.25 13.17
N LEU A 252 -30.17 17.04 13.06
CA LEU A 252 -29.40 17.19 11.83
C LEU A 252 -29.44 15.88 11.04
N THR A 253 -29.84 15.94 9.77
CA THR A 253 -29.74 14.83 8.82
C THR A 253 -28.49 15.02 7.96
N LEU A 254 -27.62 14.02 7.92
CA LEU A 254 -26.41 13.96 7.10
C LEU A 254 -26.61 12.91 6.02
N ALA A 255 -26.55 13.32 4.75
CA ALA A 255 -26.77 12.44 3.60
C ALA A 255 -25.61 12.52 2.60
N PRO A 256 -25.03 11.38 2.19
CA PRO A 256 -24.04 11.36 1.12
C PRO A 256 -24.73 11.70 -0.21
N LEU A 257 -24.09 12.54 -1.03
CA LEU A 257 -24.58 12.92 -2.35
C LEU A 257 -23.45 12.80 -3.38
N ALA A 258 -23.79 12.36 -4.59
CA ALA A 258 -22.84 12.29 -5.70
C ALA A 258 -22.34 13.69 -6.07
N SER A 259 -21.04 13.82 -6.36
CA SER A 259 -20.57 14.95 -7.15
C SER A 259 -21.06 14.83 -8.59
N LEU A 260 -21.37 15.95 -9.23
CA LEU A 260 -21.44 16.00 -10.70
C LEU A 260 -20.05 15.73 -11.30
N ALA A 261 -20.03 15.42 -12.60
CA ALA A 261 -18.80 15.26 -13.35
C ALA A 261 -18.00 16.57 -13.35
N ALA A 262 -16.67 16.44 -13.27
CA ALA A 262 -15.77 17.58 -13.35
C ALA A 262 -15.80 18.19 -14.77
N PRO A 263 -15.76 19.53 -14.91
CA PRO A 263 -15.71 20.18 -16.21
C PRO A 263 -14.36 19.93 -16.90
N ALA A 264 -14.29 20.19 -18.20
CA ALA A 264 -13.07 20.00 -18.99
C ALA A 264 -11.88 20.78 -18.39
N GLY A 265 -10.70 20.15 -18.38
CA GLY A 265 -9.48 20.72 -17.78
C GLY A 265 -9.37 20.53 -16.26
N GLN A 266 -10.34 19.89 -15.61
CA GLN A 266 -10.29 19.50 -14.20
C GLN A 266 -10.03 18.00 -14.03
N ASP A 267 -9.57 17.60 -12.85
CA ASP A 267 -9.34 16.20 -12.51
C ASP A 267 -10.62 15.37 -12.62
N THR A 268 -10.51 14.22 -13.30
CA THR A 268 -11.62 13.29 -13.46
C THR A 268 -11.97 12.62 -12.14
N ILE A 269 -13.27 12.66 -11.79
CA ILE A 269 -13.81 11.99 -10.61
C ILE A 269 -14.17 10.56 -10.98
N VAL A 270 -13.55 9.59 -10.32
CA VAL A 270 -13.73 8.16 -10.62
C VAL A 270 -14.81 7.48 -9.76
N GLY A 271 -15.28 8.14 -8.69
CA GLY A 271 -16.31 7.61 -7.81
C GLY A 271 -16.60 8.48 -6.59
N GLN A 272 -17.60 8.07 -5.82
CA GLN A 272 -17.97 8.71 -4.55
C GLN A 272 -17.03 8.27 -3.42
N VAL A 273 -16.67 9.19 -2.53
CA VAL A 273 -15.84 8.85 -1.37
C VAL A 273 -16.57 7.85 -0.46
N PRO A 274 -15.99 6.66 -0.16
CA PRO A 274 -16.55 5.69 0.78
C PRO A 274 -16.43 6.18 2.23
N LEU A 275 -17.18 7.23 2.56
CA LEU A 275 -17.13 7.92 3.84
C LEU A 275 -17.67 7.02 4.97
N THR A 276 -17.04 7.08 6.13
CA THR A 276 -17.50 6.39 7.35
C THR A 276 -17.76 7.39 8.46
N ARG A 277 -18.75 7.08 9.31
CA ARG A 277 -18.96 7.72 10.60
C ARG A 277 -18.08 7.00 11.62
N ARG A 278 -17.27 7.77 12.34
CA ARG A 278 -16.37 7.26 13.37
C ARG A 278 -16.95 7.56 14.76
N THR A 279 -17.32 6.53 15.50
CA THR A 279 -17.89 6.64 16.86
C THR A 279 -17.04 5.91 17.88
N PHE A 280 -16.75 6.55 19.02
CA PHE A 280 -16.04 5.90 20.12
C PHE A 280 -17.01 5.04 20.93
N ASN A 281 -16.72 3.74 21.03
CA ASN A 281 -17.45 2.82 21.88
C ASN A 281 -16.78 2.79 23.26
N THR A 282 -17.45 3.34 24.27
CA THR A 282 -16.95 3.41 25.64
C THR A 282 -16.89 2.05 26.34
N GLY A 283 -17.73 1.09 25.94
CA GLY A 283 -17.74 -0.26 26.50
C GLY A 283 -16.54 -1.12 26.06
N THR A 284 -15.99 -0.84 24.87
CA THR A 284 -14.82 -1.55 24.32
C THR A 284 -13.57 -0.68 24.20
N ALA A 285 -13.63 0.58 24.67
CA ALA A 285 -12.59 1.59 24.53
C ALA A 285 -12.01 1.70 23.11
N SER A 286 -12.85 1.49 22.09
CA SER A 286 -12.43 1.32 20.70
C SER A 286 -13.25 2.20 19.76
N TRP A 287 -12.63 2.66 18.67
CA TRP A 287 -13.32 3.40 17.62
C TRP A 287 -13.98 2.44 16.64
N THR A 288 -15.26 2.68 16.33
CA THR A 288 -16.03 1.93 15.33
C THR A 288 -16.26 2.81 14.11
N GLU A 289 -15.97 2.28 12.92
CA GLU A 289 -16.23 2.91 11.62
C GLU A 289 -17.50 2.31 11.01
N THR A 290 -18.50 3.15 10.74
CA THR A 290 -19.75 2.73 10.10
C THR A 290 -19.90 3.43 8.75
N SER A 291 -20.06 2.69 7.65
CA SER A 291 -20.21 3.30 6.32
C SER A 291 -21.44 4.21 6.23
N ILE A 292 -21.27 5.39 5.64
CA ILE A 292 -22.35 6.33 5.35
C ILE A 292 -22.81 6.06 3.91
N THR A 293 -23.64 5.04 3.73
CA THR A 293 -24.24 4.68 2.42
C THR A 293 -25.60 5.32 2.18
N GLY A 294 -26.19 5.91 3.22
CA GLY A 294 -27.47 6.61 3.20
C GLY A 294 -27.54 7.70 4.26
N ALA A 295 -28.67 8.37 4.34
CA ALA A 295 -28.87 9.44 5.31
C ALA A 295 -28.93 8.89 6.75
N TYR A 296 -28.32 9.59 7.69
CA TYR A 296 -28.46 9.34 9.12
C TYR A 296 -28.68 10.65 9.89
N THR A 297 -29.18 10.54 11.11
CA THR A 297 -29.49 11.70 11.95
C THR A 297 -28.55 11.82 13.15
N GLU A 298 -28.27 13.05 13.55
CA GLU A 298 -27.58 13.40 14.79
C GLU A 298 -28.41 14.46 15.54
N VAL A 299 -28.61 14.28 16.84
CA VAL A 299 -29.31 15.26 17.68
C VAL A 299 -28.29 16.16 18.37
N ILE A 300 -28.40 17.47 18.12
CA ILE A 300 -27.56 18.49 18.74
C ILE A 300 -28.44 19.29 19.70
N GLY A 301 -28.08 19.27 20.99
CA GLY A 301 -28.81 20.01 22.02
C GLY A 301 -28.90 21.52 21.74
N ALA A 302 -29.86 22.19 22.37
CA ALA A 302 -29.98 23.65 22.31
C ALA A 302 -28.67 24.33 22.75
N ASN A 303 -28.21 25.32 21.98
CA ASN A 303 -26.98 26.08 22.24
C ASN A 303 -25.70 25.25 22.47
N SER A 304 -25.68 23.97 22.05
CA SER A 304 -24.57 23.05 22.29
C SER A 304 -23.76 22.77 21.02
N THR A 305 -22.61 22.14 21.21
CA THR A 305 -21.69 21.74 20.15
C THR A 305 -21.45 20.24 20.24
N VAL A 306 -21.45 19.56 19.10
CA VAL A 306 -21.06 18.15 18.96
C VAL A 306 -19.87 18.05 18.01
N GLU A 307 -18.93 17.15 18.30
CA GLU A 307 -17.88 16.76 17.35
C GLU A 307 -18.36 15.57 16.52
N LEU A 308 -18.41 15.76 15.20
CA LEU A 308 -18.61 14.68 14.24
C LEU A 308 -17.25 14.24 13.72
N SER A 309 -16.94 12.94 13.85
CA SER A 309 -15.71 12.35 13.32
C SER A 309 -16.02 11.50 12.10
N PHE A 310 -15.31 11.76 11.01
CA PHE A 310 -15.47 11.06 9.74
C PHE A 310 -14.21 10.31 9.39
N GLY A 311 -14.36 9.04 9.01
CA GLY A 311 -13.32 8.21 8.44
C GLY A 311 -13.58 7.91 6.96
N ILE A 312 -12.79 6.99 6.42
CA ILE A 312 -12.78 6.63 5.01
C ILE A 312 -12.44 5.13 4.88
N ASN A 313 -13.26 4.40 4.13
CA ASN A 313 -12.93 3.03 3.73
C ASN A 313 -12.12 3.03 2.42
N ARG A 314 -10.79 3.13 2.55
CA ARG A 314 -9.89 3.10 1.38
C ARG A 314 -9.92 1.77 0.62
N ALA A 315 -10.23 0.66 1.27
CA ALA A 315 -10.30 -0.64 0.60
C ALA A 315 -11.43 -0.70 -0.46
N ALA A 316 -12.46 0.15 -0.33
CA ALA A 316 -13.53 0.28 -1.31
C ALA A 316 -13.18 1.19 -2.51
N MET A 317 -11.99 1.81 -2.53
CA MET A 317 -11.56 2.71 -3.61
C MET A 317 -10.73 1.96 -4.66
N ALA A 318 -11.41 1.25 -5.56
CA ALA A 318 -10.79 0.38 -6.58
C ALA A 318 -10.19 1.12 -7.80
N GLY A 319 -10.18 2.45 -7.82
CA GLY A 319 -9.61 3.24 -8.92
C GLY A 319 -8.09 3.07 -9.07
N ALA A 320 -7.56 3.60 -10.17
CA ALA A 320 -6.11 3.67 -10.38
C ALA A 320 -5.42 4.47 -9.25
N SER A 321 -4.12 4.25 -9.08
CA SER A 321 -3.33 5.01 -8.11
C SER A 321 -3.52 6.52 -8.31
N ASN A 322 -3.67 7.29 -7.22
CA ASN A 322 -3.94 8.73 -7.24
C ASN A 322 -5.31 9.17 -7.84
N ALA A 323 -6.18 8.23 -8.25
CA ALA A 323 -7.49 8.59 -8.79
C ALA A 323 -8.34 9.36 -7.77
N LEU A 324 -9.03 10.40 -8.24
CA LEU A 324 -9.83 11.30 -7.41
C LEU A 324 -11.22 10.74 -7.15
N TYR A 325 -11.56 10.56 -5.89
CA TYR A 325 -12.91 10.30 -5.42
C TYR A 325 -13.47 11.58 -4.80
N ALA A 326 -14.70 11.93 -5.16
CA ALA A 326 -15.33 13.17 -4.75
C ALA A 326 -16.84 12.96 -4.56
N SER A 327 -17.37 13.51 -3.46
CA SER A 327 -18.79 13.48 -3.12
C SER A 327 -19.14 14.69 -2.25
N LEU A 328 -20.42 14.91 -2.01
CA LEU A 328 -20.90 15.93 -1.08
C LEU A 328 -21.50 15.26 0.14
N LEU A 329 -21.33 15.88 1.31
CA LEU A 329 -22.11 15.53 2.51
C LEU A 329 -23.14 16.63 2.72
N ARG A 330 -24.40 16.30 2.44
CA ARG A 330 -25.52 17.23 2.58
C ARG A 330 -26.04 17.21 4.01
N LEU A 331 -26.17 18.39 4.61
CA LEU A 331 -26.64 18.64 5.96
C LEU A 331 -27.95 19.43 5.89
N THR A 332 -29.02 18.85 6.42
CA THR A 332 -30.32 19.52 6.56
C THR A 332 -30.87 19.30 7.96
N ASP A 333 -31.59 20.26 8.51
CA ASP A 333 -32.24 20.11 9.81
C ASP A 333 -33.72 19.67 9.70
N SER A 334 -34.25 19.16 10.81
CA SER A 334 -35.66 18.82 10.98
C SER A 334 -36.60 20.03 10.98
N GLY A 335 -36.08 21.24 11.25
CA GLY A 335 -36.83 22.50 11.17
C GLY A 335 -36.96 23.05 9.74
N ASN A 336 -36.34 22.38 8.76
CA ASN A 336 -36.31 22.80 7.36
C ASN A 336 -35.77 24.23 7.16
N LEU A 337 -34.79 24.63 7.96
CA LEU A 337 -34.19 25.96 7.88
C LEU A 337 -33.09 25.99 6.83
N PHE A 338 -32.16 25.02 6.83
CA PHE A 338 -30.97 25.07 5.97
C PHE A 338 -30.71 23.80 5.17
N ASP A 339 -29.93 23.99 4.10
CA ASP A 339 -29.45 22.96 3.18
C ASP A 339 -28.00 23.26 2.79
N ILE A 340 -27.08 22.69 3.55
CA ILE A 340 -25.64 22.90 3.43
C ILE A 340 -25.03 21.67 2.78
N SER A 341 -24.13 21.85 1.79
CA SER A 341 -23.38 20.74 1.19
C SER A 341 -21.90 20.94 1.49
N LEU A 342 -21.32 20.03 2.26
CA LEU A 342 -19.89 20.03 2.54
C LEU A 342 -19.14 19.24 1.46
N PRO A 343 -18.04 19.77 0.91
CA PRO A 343 -17.17 19.03 0.01
C PRO A 343 -16.48 17.86 0.71
N VAL A 344 -16.46 16.68 0.08
CA VAL A 344 -15.74 15.47 0.52
C VAL A 344 -14.82 14.98 -0.60
N SER A 345 -13.53 14.79 -0.32
CA SER A 345 -12.56 14.26 -1.29
C SER A 345 -11.63 13.23 -0.69
N ALA A 346 -11.20 12.30 -1.52
CA ALA A 346 -10.14 11.37 -1.22
C ALA A 346 -9.42 10.97 -2.50
N ARG A 347 -8.20 10.47 -2.37
CA ARG A 347 -7.48 9.84 -3.49
C ARG A 347 -7.06 8.43 -3.15
N VAL A 348 -7.06 7.56 -4.16
CA VAL A 348 -6.51 6.21 -4.04
C VAL A 348 -5.03 6.32 -3.64
N ALA A 349 -4.63 5.56 -2.62
CA ALA A 349 -3.28 5.59 -2.11
C ALA A 349 -2.26 5.26 -3.23
N SER A 350 -1.11 5.92 -3.18
CA SER A 350 -0.05 5.77 -4.19
C SER A 350 1.33 5.85 -3.56
N MET A 351 2.28 5.13 -4.13
CA MET A 351 3.70 5.33 -3.84
C MET A 351 4.29 6.51 -4.62
N ALA A 352 3.55 7.09 -5.58
CA ALA A 352 3.97 8.26 -6.34
C ALA A 352 4.32 9.44 -5.41
N GLY A 353 5.43 10.11 -5.70
CA GLY A 353 5.97 11.18 -4.89
C GLY A 353 7.48 11.11 -4.72
N LEU A 354 7.99 12.11 -4.01
CA LEU A 354 9.39 12.20 -3.60
C LEU A 354 9.55 11.61 -2.20
N TRP A 355 10.51 10.70 -2.06
CA TRP A 355 10.87 10.03 -0.82
C TRP A 355 12.33 10.31 -0.49
N VAL A 356 12.58 10.75 0.73
CA VAL A 356 13.92 11.14 1.18
C VAL A 356 14.19 10.52 2.55
N GLY A 357 15.37 9.97 2.70
CA GLY A 357 15.85 9.44 3.97
C GLY A 357 17.23 8.86 3.82
N ASP A 358 17.54 7.83 4.59
CA ASP A 358 18.90 7.29 4.66
C ASP A 358 18.89 5.77 4.52
N ALA A 359 19.89 5.26 3.78
CA ALA A 359 20.32 3.87 3.84
C ALA A 359 21.51 3.78 4.81
N THR A 360 21.30 3.07 5.91
CA THR A 360 22.25 2.88 7.00
C THR A 360 23.00 1.57 6.77
N LEU A 361 24.30 1.65 6.51
CA LEU A 361 25.12 0.50 6.16
C LEU A 361 25.71 -0.15 7.41
N THR A 362 25.55 -1.46 7.54
CA THR A 362 26.03 -2.22 8.70
C THR A 362 27.18 -3.16 8.36
N ASN A 363 27.29 -3.55 7.08
CA ASN A 363 28.15 -4.64 6.63
C ASN A 363 28.81 -4.31 5.29
N VAL A 364 30.10 -4.67 5.15
CA VAL A 364 30.84 -4.64 3.89
C VAL A 364 31.55 -5.99 3.72
N SER A 365 31.48 -6.58 2.52
CA SER A 365 32.17 -7.82 2.16
C SER A 365 32.81 -7.70 0.77
N SER A 366 33.98 -8.30 0.56
CA SER A 366 34.64 -8.48 -0.74
C SER A 366 34.42 -9.87 -1.35
N GLN A 367 33.53 -10.66 -0.75
CA GLN A 367 33.13 -11.99 -1.23
C GLN A 367 31.60 -12.09 -1.20
N VAL A 368 31.01 -12.48 -2.33
CA VAL A 368 29.57 -12.70 -2.46
C VAL A 368 29.18 -13.89 -1.59
N GLN A 369 28.15 -13.71 -0.78
CA GLN A 369 27.61 -14.77 0.06
C GLN A 369 27.14 -15.94 -0.81
N SER A 370 27.48 -17.17 -0.41
CA SER A 370 27.08 -18.38 -1.13
C SER A 370 26.77 -19.50 -0.15
N THR A 371 25.72 -20.26 -0.45
CA THR A 371 25.31 -21.42 0.35
C THR A 371 26.27 -22.58 0.14
N ALA A 372 26.65 -23.27 1.20
CA ALA A 372 27.40 -24.52 1.11
C ALA A 372 26.53 -25.63 0.49
N THR A 373 27.15 -26.53 -0.25
CA THR A 373 26.51 -27.72 -0.81
C THR A 373 27.31 -28.96 -0.43
N ALA A 374 26.63 -30.08 -0.21
CA ALA A 374 27.26 -31.34 0.17
C ALA A 374 26.48 -32.54 -0.38
N ARG A 375 27.12 -33.72 -0.41
CA ARG A 375 26.48 -35.01 -0.73
C ARG A 375 26.78 -36.05 0.34
N GLY A 376 25.83 -36.94 0.60
CA GLY A 376 26.01 -38.05 1.54
C GLY A 376 26.74 -39.24 0.90
N VAL A 377 27.50 -39.96 1.71
CA VAL A 377 28.14 -41.24 1.38
C VAL A 377 27.57 -42.30 2.30
N ILE A 378 27.08 -43.40 1.73
CA ILE A 378 26.44 -44.48 2.48
C ILE A 378 27.22 -45.79 2.35
N THR A 379 27.21 -46.59 3.42
CA THR A 379 27.74 -47.97 3.45
C THR A 379 26.75 -48.83 4.23
N ASP A 380 26.29 -49.93 3.63
CA ASP A 380 25.35 -50.88 4.23
C ASP A 380 24.09 -50.25 4.88
N GLY A 381 23.57 -49.17 4.28
CA GLY A 381 22.36 -48.49 4.75
C GLY A 381 22.59 -47.45 5.85
N VAL A 382 23.83 -47.12 6.16
CA VAL A 382 24.25 -46.11 7.14
C VAL A 382 24.98 -44.97 6.44
N LEU A 383 24.74 -43.72 6.85
CA LEU A 383 25.52 -42.56 6.39
C LEU A 383 26.91 -42.61 7.05
N THR A 384 27.95 -42.83 6.25
CA THR A 384 29.35 -42.97 6.69
C THR A 384 30.20 -41.75 6.38
N GLY A 385 29.75 -40.88 5.46
CA GLY A 385 30.44 -39.63 5.13
C GLY A 385 29.50 -38.54 4.61
N ILE A 386 29.96 -37.29 4.73
CA ILE A 386 29.36 -36.15 4.05
C ILE A 386 30.48 -35.38 3.35
N GLU A 387 30.42 -35.32 2.03
CA GLU A 387 31.42 -34.67 1.20
C GLU A 387 30.97 -33.26 0.81
N VAL A 388 31.77 -32.26 1.18
CA VAL A 388 31.54 -30.86 0.79
C VAL A 388 31.78 -30.73 -0.72
N THR A 389 30.76 -30.30 -1.45
CA THR A 389 30.86 -30.00 -2.90
C THR A 389 31.12 -28.51 -3.16
N SER A 390 30.65 -27.65 -2.26
CA SER A 390 31.03 -26.23 -2.16
C SER A 390 30.96 -25.82 -0.70
N GLY A 391 32.01 -25.21 -0.17
CA GLY A 391 32.02 -24.74 1.23
C GLY A 391 31.14 -23.51 1.49
N GLY A 392 30.60 -22.90 0.42
CA GLY A 392 29.91 -21.61 0.51
C GLY A 392 30.82 -20.49 1.06
N PHE A 393 30.22 -19.36 1.37
CA PHE A 393 30.85 -18.25 2.07
C PHE A 393 29.78 -17.44 2.80
N GLY A 394 30.07 -17.10 4.06
CA GLY A 394 29.24 -16.21 4.86
C GLY A 394 28.74 -16.83 6.17
N TYR A 395 29.26 -17.98 6.59
CA TYR A 395 28.82 -18.65 7.80
C TYR A 395 29.49 -18.02 9.04
N SER A 396 28.74 -17.17 9.76
CA SER A 396 29.15 -16.56 11.03
C SER A 396 28.83 -17.42 12.26
N SER A 397 27.92 -18.39 12.10
CA SER A 397 27.61 -19.45 13.06
C SER A 397 27.67 -20.80 12.36
N VAL A 398 27.79 -21.88 13.14
CA VAL A 398 27.80 -23.24 12.61
C VAL A 398 26.39 -23.59 12.10
N PRO A 399 26.19 -23.82 10.79
CA PRO A 399 24.88 -24.22 10.29
C PRO A 399 24.57 -25.66 10.70
N VAL A 400 23.31 -25.95 11.01
CA VAL A 400 22.84 -27.32 11.24
C VAL A 400 22.36 -27.90 9.91
N PRO A 401 23.04 -28.92 9.35
CA PRO A 401 22.60 -29.55 8.11
C PRO A 401 21.31 -30.35 8.35
N VAL A 402 20.36 -30.26 7.43
CA VAL A 402 19.18 -31.11 7.40
C VAL A 402 19.48 -32.29 6.47
N ILE A 403 19.48 -33.50 7.04
CA ILE A 403 19.68 -34.74 6.31
C ILE A 403 18.32 -35.41 6.14
N ALA A 404 17.96 -35.74 4.90
CA ALA A 404 16.66 -36.35 4.60
C ALA A 404 16.47 -37.69 5.34
N SER A 405 15.21 -38.01 5.67
CA SER A 405 14.84 -39.29 6.30
C SER A 405 15.12 -40.48 5.36
N PRO A 406 15.51 -41.65 5.90
CA PRO A 406 15.68 -42.89 5.15
C PRO A 406 14.36 -43.51 4.65
N ASP A 407 13.19 -43.02 5.08
CA ASP A 407 11.87 -43.52 4.65
C ASP A 407 11.49 -43.05 3.22
N GLY A 408 12.32 -42.20 2.62
CA GLY A 408 12.08 -41.64 1.29
C GLY A 408 11.02 -40.54 1.30
N VAL A 409 10.70 -40.04 0.11
CA VAL A 409 9.70 -38.98 -0.09
C VAL A 409 8.51 -39.59 -0.80
N GLN A 410 7.31 -39.39 -0.26
CA GLN A 410 6.07 -39.85 -0.88
C GLN A 410 5.89 -39.19 -2.26
N ALA A 411 5.61 -39.99 -3.27
CA ALA A 411 5.20 -39.50 -4.57
C ALA A 411 3.79 -38.88 -4.46
N THR A 412 3.55 -37.79 -5.19
CA THR A 412 2.24 -37.12 -5.22
C THR A 412 1.75 -36.98 -6.65
N ALA A 413 0.43 -37.00 -6.83
CA ALA A 413 -0.20 -36.88 -8.13
C ALA A 413 -1.56 -36.17 -8.04
N THR A 414 -2.03 -35.69 -9.19
CA THR A 414 -3.39 -35.15 -9.36
C THR A 414 -4.13 -35.96 -10.42
N ALA A 415 -5.47 -35.93 -10.36
CA ALA A 415 -6.34 -36.56 -11.34
C ALA A 415 -6.98 -35.53 -12.28
N THR A 416 -7.39 -35.97 -13.47
CA THR A 416 -8.32 -35.25 -14.35
C THR A 416 -9.58 -36.09 -14.54
N ILE A 417 -10.74 -35.43 -14.61
CA ILE A 417 -12.05 -36.08 -14.80
C ILE A 417 -12.64 -35.64 -16.13
N ALA A 418 -13.25 -36.57 -16.86
CA ALA A 418 -14.19 -36.26 -17.93
C ALA A 418 -15.38 -37.24 -17.88
N SER A 419 -16.58 -36.73 -18.13
CA SER A 419 -17.82 -37.52 -18.19
C SER A 419 -18.07 -38.43 -16.96
N GLY A 420 -17.71 -37.95 -15.77
CA GLY A 420 -17.94 -38.67 -14.51
C GLY A 420 -16.92 -39.77 -14.16
N ALA A 421 -15.84 -39.90 -14.92
CA ALA A 421 -14.75 -40.85 -14.70
C ALA A 421 -13.36 -40.17 -14.70
N VAL A 422 -12.40 -40.76 -13.98
CA VAL A 422 -11.00 -40.33 -13.99
C VAL A 422 -10.35 -40.72 -15.32
N THR A 423 -9.86 -39.73 -16.07
CA THR A 423 -9.30 -39.91 -17.44
C THR A 423 -7.80 -39.68 -17.53
N GLY A 424 -7.18 -39.10 -16.50
CA GLY A 424 -5.74 -38.86 -16.46
C GLY A 424 -5.20 -38.75 -15.04
N LEU A 425 -3.93 -39.10 -14.88
CA LEU A 425 -3.14 -38.89 -13.66
C LEU A 425 -1.86 -38.15 -14.03
N SER A 426 -1.58 -37.05 -13.33
CA SER A 426 -0.35 -36.28 -13.50
C SER A 426 0.49 -36.37 -12.24
N LEU A 427 1.71 -36.90 -12.38
CA LEU A 427 2.69 -36.95 -11.29
C LEU A 427 3.16 -35.53 -10.98
N THR A 428 2.99 -35.08 -9.74
CA THR A 428 3.40 -33.74 -9.27
C THR A 428 4.70 -33.79 -8.47
N ASN A 429 4.97 -34.89 -7.77
CA ASN A 429 6.27 -35.22 -7.21
C ASN A 429 6.58 -36.70 -7.47
N PRO A 430 7.72 -37.04 -8.11
CA PRO A 430 8.08 -38.42 -8.36
C PRO A 430 8.44 -39.23 -7.09
N GLY A 431 8.65 -38.55 -5.97
CA GLY A 431 9.07 -39.16 -4.72
C GLY A 431 10.45 -39.82 -4.83
N SER A 432 10.88 -40.47 -3.74
CA SER A 432 12.17 -41.16 -3.66
C SER A 432 12.10 -42.31 -2.66
N GLY A 433 12.96 -43.32 -2.82
CA GLY A 433 13.04 -44.47 -1.92
C GLY A 433 12.12 -45.66 -2.27
N TYR A 434 11.41 -45.61 -3.39
CA TYR A 434 10.51 -46.68 -3.83
C TYR A 434 11.28 -47.89 -4.36
N ALA A 435 11.30 -48.99 -3.60
CA ALA A 435 11.85 -50.27 -4.03
C ALA A 435 10.86 -51.08 -4.89
N ILE A 436 9.56 -50.89 -4.64
CA ILE A 436 8.44 -51.43 -5.41
C ILE A 436 7.47 -50.30 -5.76
N ALA A 437 6.62 -50.53 -6.76
CA ALA A 437 5.57 -49.58 -7.13
C ALA A 437 4.62 -49.35 -5.95
N PRO A 438 4.32 -48.08 -5.58
CA PRO A 438 3.36 -47.79 -4.53
C PRO A 438 1.95 -48.18 -4.93
N GLU A 439 1.15 -48.56 -3.93
CA GLU A 439 -0.30 -48.62 -4.07
C GLU A 439 -0.86 -47.21 -4.33
N ILE A 440 -1.80 -47.09 -5.27
CA ILE A 440 -2.49 -45.84 -5.59
C ILE A 440 -3.95 -45.99 -5.16
N THR A 441 -4.40 -45.13 -4.24
CA THR A 441 -5.78 -45.08 -3.80
C THR A 441 -6.47 -43.85 -4.40
N ILE A 442 -7.62 -44.08 -5.03
CA ILE A 442 -8.51 -43.04 -5.54
C ILE A 442 -9.93 -43.39 -5.06
N PRO A 443 -10.39 -42.83 -3.92
CA PRO A 443 -11.63 -43.28 -3.29
C PRO A 443 -12.85 -43.03 -4.19
N ALA A 444 -13.85 -43.91 -4.08
CA ALA A 444 -15.12 -43.74 -4.78
C ALA A 444 -15.95 -42.60 -4.14
N PRO A 445 -16.64 -41.79 -4.95
CA PRO A 445 -17.73 -40.94 -4.47
C PRO A 445 -18.89 -41.77 -3.95
N ALA A 446 -19.74 -41.22 -3.09
CA ALA A 446 -20.92 -41.92 -2.57
C ALA A 446 -21.82 -42.41 -3.73
N GLY A 447 -22.08 -43.72 -3.80
CA GLY A 447 -22.85 -44.34 -4.88
C GLY A 447 -22.08 -44.56 -6.20
N GLY A 448 -20.79 -44.23 -6.26
CA GLY A 448 -19.90 -44.44 -7.41
C GLY A 448 -19.00 -45.67 -7.29
N THR A 449 -18.17 -45.89 -8.31
CA THR A 449 -17.13 -46.94 -8.31
C THR A 449 -15.75 -46.30 -8.31
N ALA A 450 -14.83 -46.81 -7.49
CA ALA A 450 -13.47 -46.28 -7.38
C ALA A 450 -12.68 -46.42 -8.70
N ALA A 451 -11.94 -45.38 -9.07
CA ALA A 451 -10.93 -45.47 -10.10
C ALA A 451 -9.73 -46.29 -9.59
N THR A 452 -9.10 -47.06 -10.48
CA THR A 452 -7.91 -47.86 -10.16
C THR A 452 -6.75 -47.49 -11.07
N ALA A 453 -5.54 -47.54 -10.54
CA ALA A 453 -4.33 -47.15 -11.26
C ALA A 453 -3.11 -47.96 -10.77
N ARG A 454 -2.03 -47.95 -11.55
CA ARG A 454 -0.73 -48.49 -11.18
C ARG A 454 0.39 -47.48 -11.39
N ALA A 455 1.43 -47.55 -10.56
CA ALA A 455 2.66 -46.78 -10.72
C ALA A 455 3.75 -47.61 -11.42
N THR A 456 4.64 -46.93 -12.13
CA THR A 456 5.91 -47.49 -12.63
C THR A 456 7.05 -46.86 -11.86
N VAL A 457 8.00 -47.67 -11.38
CA VAL A 457 9.16 -47.19 -10.60
C VAL A 457 10.43 -47.51 -11.38
N SER A 458 11.35 -46.54 -11.42
CA SER A 458 12.70 -46.73 -11.96
C SER A 458 13.70 -45.96 -11.11
N ARG A 459 14.82 -46.60 -10.79
CA ARG A 459 15.93 -46.02 -9.99
C ARG A 459 15.47 -45.38 -8.67
N GLY A 460 14.45 -45.94 -8.02
CA GLY A 460 13.97 -45.49 -6.71
C GLY A 460 12.92 -44.38 -6.72
N SER A 461 12.44 -43.94 -7.89
CA SER A 461 11.39 -42.92 -8.04
C SER A 461 10.25 -43.42 -8.92
N VAL A 462 9.04 -42.89 -8.71
CA VAL A 462 7.91 -43.11 -9.60
C VAL A 462 8.17 -42.36 -10.90
N THR A 463 8.13 -43.05 -12.04
CA THR A 463 8.38 -42.47 -13.38
C THR A 463 7.15 -42.44 -14.26
N GLY A 464 6.05 -43.08 -13.86
CA GLY A 464 4.81 -43.06 -14.61
C GLY A 464 3.61 -43.57 -13.81
N LEU A 465 2.42 -43.10 -14.19
CA LEU A 465 1.13 -43.50 -13.62
C LEU A 465 0.22 -43.94 -14.77
N ALA A 466 -0.45 -45.07 -14.63
CA ALA A 466 -1.38 -45.58 -15.64
C ALA A 466 -2.72 -45.93 -14.99
N ILE A 467 -3.80 -45.39 -15.53
CA ILE A 467 -5.17 -45.72 -15.12
C ILE A 467 -5.52 -47.12 -15.65
N LEU A 468 -6.08 -47.95 -14.78
CA LEU A 468 -6.58 -49.28 -15.11
C LEU A 468 -8.10 -49.25 -15.33
N SER A 469 -8.81 -48.47 -14.52
CA SER A 469 -10.23 -48.17 -14.69
C SER A 469 -10.51 -46.75 -14.18
N GLY A 470 -11.26 -45.96 -14.95
CA GLY A 470 -11.62 -44.58 -14.59
C GLY A 470 -12.67 -44.48 -13.48
N GLY A 471 -13.27 -45.60 -13.05
CA GLY A 471 -14.37 -45.60 -12.08
C GLY A 471 -15.62 -44.86 -12.60
N SER A 472 -16.51 -44.47 -11.68
CA SER A 472 -17.75 -43.75 -12.01
C SER A 472 -18.26 -42.90 -10.85
N GLY A 473 -19.04 -41.86 -11.16
CA GLY A 473 -19.69 -40.99 -10.17
C GLY A 473 -18.85 -39.80 -9.70
N TYR A 474 -17.70 -39.54 -10.33
CA TYR A 474 -16.81 -38.43 -9.95
C TYR A 474 -17.34 -37.09 -10.47
N THR A 475 -17.86 -36.26 -9.56
CA THR A 475 -18.37 -34.90 -9.85
C THR A 475 -17.39 -33.79 -9.46
N GLY A 476 -16.33 -34.13 -8.73
CA GLY A 476 -15.22 -33.26 -8.35
C GLY A 476 -13.91 -34.04 -8.27
N LEU A 477 -12.77 -33.35 -8.35
CA LEU A 477 -11.44 -33.98 -8.39
C LEU A 477 -11.21 -34.85 -7.16
N PRO A 478 -10.93 -36.16 -7.32
CA PRO A 478 -10.59 -37.00 -6.18
C PRO A 478 -9.19 -36.69 -5.67
N VAL A 479 -8.99 -36.96 -4.38
CA VAL A 479 -7.64 -37.02 -3.81
C VAL A 479 -6.97 -38.30 -4.31
N VAL A 480 -5.81 -38.17 -4.94
CA VAL A 480 -4.97 -39.30 -5.36
C VAL A 480 -3.88 -39.47 -4.31
N THR A 481 -3.91 -40.59 -3.60
CA THR A 481 -2.88 -40.94 -2.62
C THR A 481 -2.02 -42.08 -3.13
N LEU A 482 -0.69 -41.89 -3.11
CA LEU A 482 0.28 -42.96 -3.36
C LEU A 482 0.86 -43.38 -2.02
N ALA A 483 0.97 -44.67 -1.74
CA ALA A 483 1.54 -45.15 -0.49
C ALA A 483 2.98 -44.63 -0.29
N LEU A 484 3.41 -44.49 0.97
CA LEU A 484 4.81 -44.23 1.30
C LEU A 484 5.71 -45.37 0.74
N PRO A 485 6.99 -45.11 0.45
CA PRO A 485 7.91 -46.15 0.04
C PRO A 485 7.97 -47.28 1.08
N ALA A 486 7.39 -48.44 0.73
CA ALA A 486 7.46 -49.60 1.61
C ALA A 486 8.90 -50.14 1.62
N ALA A 487 9.49 -50.25 2.81
CA ALA A 487 10.63 -51.12 3.00
C ALA A 487 10.16 -52.56 2.78
N ALA A 488 10.76 -53.31 1.86
CA ALA A 488 10.53 -54.75 1.78
C ALA A 488 11.10 -55.42 3.04
N VAL A 489 10.27 -55.52 4.09
CA VAL A 489 10.63 -56.15 5.36
C VAL A 489 10.21 -57.62 5.31
N VAL A 490 11.19 -58.51 5.43
CA VAL A 490 10.95 -59.94 5.58
C VAL A 490 11.60 -60.34 6.89
N GLN A 491 10.81 -60.84 7.84
CA GLN A 491 11.36 -61.27 9.12
C GLN A 491 12.29 -62.47 8.91
N ALA A 492 13.46 -62.42 9.54
CA ALA A 492 14.41 -63.51 9.52
C ALA A 492 13.93 -64.66 10.41
N ALA A 493 14.32 -65.88 10.07
CA ALA A 493 14.03 -67.08 10.85
C ALA A 493 15.33 -67.86 11.09
N ALA A 494 15.40 -68.54 12.23
CA ALA A 494 16.53 -69.37 12.61
C ALA A 494 16.07 -70.57 13.45
N THR A 495 16.90 -71.61 13.49
CA THR A 495 16.68 -72.80 14.31
C THR A 495 17.88 -73.08 15.19
N ALA A 496 17.66 -73.41 16.45
CA ALA A 496 18.72 -73.77 17.38
C ALA A 496 19.14 -75.24 17.18
N VAL A 497 20.45 -75.49 17.28
CA VAL A 497 21.03 -76.84 17.30
C VAL A 497 21.61 -77.12 18.69
N ILE A 498 21.25 -78.26 19.28
CA ILE A 498 21.70 -78.66 20.62
C ILE A 498 22.84 -79.67 20.55
N ALA A 499 23.82 -79.52 21.43
CA ALA A 499 24.80 -80.56 21.74
C ALA A 499 25.07 -80.58 23.25
N GLY A 500 25.09 -81.77 23.87
CA GLY A 500 25.44 -81.93 25.29
C GLY A 500 24.54 -81.17 26.27
N GLY A 501 23.23 -81.03 25.98
CA GLY A 501 22.27 -80.32 26.83
C GLY A 501 22.35 -78.78 26.79
N LYS A 502 23.05 -78.24 25.78
CA LYS A 502 23.31 -76.81 25.57
C LYS A 502 23.00 -76.40 24.12
N VAL A 503 22.69 -75.13 23.87
CA VAL A 503 22.57 -74.60 22.49
C VAL A 503 23.98 -74.40 21.93
N ALA A 504 24.35 -75.18 20.91
CA ALA A 504 25.67 -75.15 20.30
C ALA A 504 25.80 -73.97 19.31
N TYR A 505 24.82 -73.80 18.43
CA TYR A 505 24.70 -72.67 17.50
C TYR A 505 23.23 -72.49 17.06
N ALA A 506 22.94 -71.36 16.41
CA ALA A 506 21.66 -71.12 15.76
C ALA A 506 21.88 -70.88 14.26
N GLU A 507 21.25 -71.69 13.43
CA GLU A 507 21.35 -71.62 11.98
C GLU A 507 20.27 -70.70 11.43
N VAL A 508 20.66 -69.74 10.59
CA VAL A 508 19.73 -68.83 9.92
C VAL A 508 19.07 -69.58 8.75
N THR A 509 17.79 -69.89 8.89
CA THR A 509 17.00 -70.63 7.88
C THR A 509 16.31 -69.70 6.90
N ASN A 510 16.02 -68.46 7.32
CA ASN A 510 15.64 -67.38 6.43
C ASN A 510 16.40 -66.11 6.85
N PRO A 511 17.28 -65.57 5.99
CA PRO A 511 18.05 -64.37 6.33
C PRO A 511 17.21 -63.09 6.39
N GLY A 512 15.94 -63.14 5.96
CA GLY A 512 15.05 -61.98 5.97
C GLY A 512 15.50 -60.85 5.03
N ALA A 513 14.89 -59.67 5.21
CA ALA A 513 15.17 -58.44 4.49
C ALA A 513 14.75 -57.22 5.35
N GLY A 514 15.48 -56.11 5.21
CA GLY A 514 15.22 -54.85 5.93
C GLY A 514 15.99 -54.69 7.24
N TYR A 515 16.89 -55.60 7.58
CA TYR A 515 17.70 -55.55 8.80
C TYR A 515 18.95 -54.67 8.61
N PHE A 516 18.80 -53.36 8.81
CA PHE A 516 19.89 -52.36 8.74
C PHE A 516 20.59 -52.13 10.09
N SER A 517 20.10 -52.78 11.14
CA SER A 517 20.75 -52.93 12.43
C SER A 517 20.41 -54.32 13.02
N PRO A 518 21.25 -54.89 13.89
CA PRO A 518 20.98 -56.20 14.48
C PRO A 518 19.64 -56.23 15.23
N PRO A 519 18.74 -57.18 14.95
CA PRO A 519 17.52 -57.37 15.73
C PRO A 519 17.81 -58.06 17.06
N SER A 520 16.83 -58.03 17.96
CA SER A 520 16.83 -58.91 19.13
C SER A 520 16.73 -60.37 18.71
N VAL A 521 17.45 -61.25 19.42
CA VAL A 521 17.33 -62.71 19.27
C VAL A 521 16.97 -63.28 20.65
N THR A 522 15.86 -64.01 20.73
CA THR A 522 15.43 -64.69 21.95
C THR A 522 15.42 -66.18 21.71
N ILE A 523 16.00 -66.94 22.63
CA ILE A 523 15.98 -68.41 22.62
C ILE A 523 15.13 -68.84 23.81
N GLY A 524 14.09 -69.65 23.55
CA GLY A 524 13.18 -70.12 24.59
C GLY A 524 13.91 -70.84 25.73
N ALA A 525 13.53 -70.58 26.98
CA ALA A 525 14.16 -71.22 28.15
C ALA A 525 13.76 -72.71 28.28
N PRO A 526 14.65 -73.58 28.79
CA PRO A 526 14.32 -74.98 29.07
C PRO A 526 13.65 -75.12 30.43
N GLU A 527 12.86 -76.18 30.62
CA GLU A 527 12.23 -76.50 31.90
C GLU A 527 13.30 -76.89 32.94
N GLY A 528 13.42 -76.09 34.02
CA GLY A 528 14.37 -76.34 35.11
C GLY A 528 15.85 -76.01 34.81
N GLY A 529 16.16 -75.28 33.73
CA GLY A 529 17.53 -74.93 33.34
C GLY A 529 17.79 -73.42 33.16
N THR A 530 18.90 -73.07 32.51
CA THR A 530 19.27 -71.66 32.23
C THR A 530 19.13 -71.33 30.75
N ALA A 531 18.52 -70.18 30.45
CA ALA A 531 18.29 -69.73 29.09
C ALA A 531 19.60 -69.41 28.34
N ALA A 532 19.61 -69.67 27.03
CA ALA A 532 20.70 -69.31 26.15
C ALA A 532 20.50 -67.87 25.66
N THR A 533 21.59 -67.15 25.46
CA THR A 533 21.55 -65.79 24.90
C THR A 533 22.31 -65.76 23.58
N ALA A 534 21.87 -64.92 22.64
CA ALA A 534 22.49 -64.81 21.33
C ALA A 534 22.34 -63.39 20.76
N VAL A 535 23.20 -63.06 19.80
CA VAL A 535 23.15 -61.81 19.03
C VAL A 535 23.15 -62.11 17.54
N ALA A 536 22.40 -61.34 16.77
CA ALA A 536 22.37 -61.44 15.32
C ALA A 536 23.50 -60.61 14.68
N THR A 537 24.03 -61.09 13.55
CA THR A 537 24.91 -60.33 12.67
C THR A 537 24.14 -60.02 11.39
N VAL A 538 24.23 -58.77 10.92
CA VAL A 538 23.55 -58.30 9.71
C VAL A 538 24.56 -57.83 8.68
N ASN A 539 24.28 -58.09 7.40
CA ASN A 539 25.04 -57.54 6.28
C ASN A 539 24.09 -57.29 5.11
N GLN A 540 24.25 -56.17 4.41
CA GLN A 540 23.45 -55.81 3.23
C GLN A 540 21.91 -55.96 3.45
N GLY A 541 21.43 -55.58 4.64
CA GLY A 541 20.00 -55.61 4.97
C GLY A 541 19.44 -57.00 5.33
N ARG A 542 20.28 -58.01 5.55
CA ARG A 542 19.88 -59.39 5.86
C ARG A 542 20.67 -59.95 7.04
N LEU A 543 20.11 -60.91 7.77
CA LEU A 543 20.84 -61.68 8.78
C LEU A 543 21.88 -62.58 8.08
N THR A 544 23.14 -62.49 8.49
CA THR A 544 24.23 -63.35 8.03
C THR A 544 24.64 -64.40 9.05
N GLY A 545 24.21 -64.25 10.31
CA GLY A 545 24.46 -65.25 11.34
C GLY A 545 23.80 -64.90 12.67
N ILE A 546 23.74 -65.88 13.56
CA ILE A 546 23.37 -65.71 14.97
C ILE A 546 24.46 -66.34 15.82
N THR A 547 25.11 -65.52 16.65
CA THR A 547 26.18 -65.95 17.55
C THR A 547 25.60 -66.18 18.95
N VAL A 548 25.68 -67.42 19.43
CA VAL A 548 25.28 -67.78 20.80
C VAL A 548 26.36 -67.28 21.77
N LEU A 549 25.97 -66.41 22.71
CA LEU A 549 26.85 -65.83 23.72
C LEU A 549 26.93 -66.72 24.96
N THR A 550 25.77 -67.13 25.49
CA THR A 550 25.69 -68.13 26.55
C THR A 550 24.91 -69.33 26.05
N PRO A 551 25.49 -70.54 26.02
CA PRO A 551 24.80 -71.74 25.53
C PRO A 551 23.61 -72.21 26.39
N GLY A 552 23.47 -71.67 27.61
CA GLY A 552 22.54 -72.14 28.62
C GLY A 552 22.81 -73.58 29.10
N THR A 553 21.87 -74.15 29.84
CA THR A 553 21.90 -75.54 30.35
C THR A 553 20.49 -76.11 30.47
N GLY A 554 20.35 -77.44 30.36
CA GLY A 554 19.10 -78.15 30.64
C GLY A 554 18.22 -78.37 29.42
N TYR A 555 18.71 -78.14 28.21
CA TYR A 555 17.93 -78.35 26.98
C TYR A 555 17.88 -79.82 26.58
N THR A 556 16.68 -80.40 26.61
CA THR A 556 16.40 -81.78 26.15
C THR A 556 15.79 -81.84 24.75
N ALA A 557 15.30 -80.70 24.23
CA ALA A 557 14.77 -80.52 22.88
C ALA A 557 15.12 -79.12 22.36
N ALA A 558 15.21 -78.96 21.02
CA ALA A 558 15.62 -77.70 20.38
C ALA A 558 14.67 -76.56 20.78
N PRO A 559 15.17 -75.48 21.42
CA PRO A 559 14.32 -74.35 21.78
C PRO A 559 13.92 -73.56 20.53
N VAL A 560 12.78 -72.87 20.62
CA VAL A 560 12.36 -71.91 19.60
C VAL A 560 13.31 -70.71 19.61
N VAL A 561 13.81 -70.33 18.43
CA VAL A 561 14.59 -69.10 18.22
C VAL A 561 13.67 -68.06 17.58
N THR A 562 13.38 -67.00 18.33
CA THR A 562 12.60 -65.87 17.85
C THR A 562 13.54 -64.73 17.49
N VAL A 563 13.60 -64.37 16.21
CA VAL A 563 14.28 -63.15 15.74
C VAL A 563 13.26 -62.03 15.73
N GLY A 564 13.60 -60.88 16.32
CA GLY A 564 12.75 -59.70 16.30
C GLY A 564 12.46 -59.19 14.86
N PRO A 565 11.40 -58.40 14.66
CA PRO A 565 11.16 -57.75 13.37
C PRO A 565 12.34 -56.82 13.00
N PRO A 566 12.50 -56.49 11.71
CA PRO A 566 13.47 -55.47 11.30
C PRO A 566 13.31 -54.18 12.11
N PRO A 567 14.38 -53.64 12.72
CA PRO A 567 14.31 -52.38 13.44
C PRO A 567 13.85 -51.22 12.55
N ALA A 568 13.16 -50.25 13.14
CA ALA A 568 12.74 -49.04 12.42
C ALA A 568 13.96 -48.28 11.88
N ARG A 569 13.81 -47.69 10.69
CA ARG A 569 14.82 -46.83 10.10
C ARG A 569 15.01 -45.58 10.96
N SER A 570 16.20 -45.01 10.93
CA SER A 570 16.53 -43.81 11.73
C SER A 570 17.29 -42.79 10.90
N ALA A 571 16.92 -41.51 11.05
CA ALA A 571 17.59 -40.43 10.34
C ALA A 571 19.00 -40.18 10.88
N ALA A 572 19.93 -39.88 9.98
CA ALA A 572 21.27 -39.45 10.32
C ALA A 572 21.26 -38.01 10.87
N THR A 573 22.23 -37.69 11.72
CA THR A 573 22.50 -36.35 12.22
C THR A 573 23.98 -36.02 12.06
N ALA A 574 24.30 -34.76 11.79
CA ALA A 574 25.67 -34.28 11.68
C ALA A 574 25.78 -32.81 12.10
N THR A 575 26.99 -32.39 12.48
CA THR A 575 27.34 -30.98 12.73
C THR A 575 28.30 -30.49 11.66
N ALA A 576 28.09 -29.27 11.15
CA ALA A 576 29.02 -28.66 10.19
C ALA A 576 30.30 -28.18 10.89
N ILE A 577 31.42 -28.20 10.16
CA ILE A 577 32.69 -27.61 10.58
C ILE A 577 32.87 -26.32 9.78
N VAL A 578 33.05 -25.18 10.45
CA VAL A 578 33.19 -23.86 9.82
C VAL A 578 34.55 -23.26 10.11
N GLU A 579 35.28 -22.90 9.05
CA GLU A 579 36.55 -22.20 9.13
C GLU A 579 36.54 -20.98 8.20
N LYS A 580 36.95 -19.82 8.72
CA LYS A 580 37.06 -18.56 7.94
C LYS A 580 35.78 -18.23 7.13
N GLY A 581 34.61 -18.52 7.71
CA GLY A 581 33.30 -18.24 7.09
C GLY A 581 32.83 -19.25 6.05
N LYS A 582 33.51 -20.39 5.91
CA LYS A 582 33.17 -21.48 4.98
C LYS A 582 32.93 -22.79 5.73
N VAL A 583 32.02 -23.62 5.23
CA VAL A 583 31.89 -25.01 5.67
C VAL A 583 33.04 -25.82 5.06
N THR A 584 33.90 -26.40 5.91
CA THR A 584 35.06 -27.20 5.48
C THR A 584 34.84 -28.70 5.64
N GLY A 585 33.84 -29.11 6.41
CA GLY A 585 33.50 -30.51 6.62
C GLY A 585 32.27 -30.71 7.48
N TYR A 586 32.00 -31.97 7.83
CA TYR A 586 30.94 -32.36 8.75
C TYR A 586 31.42 -33.47 9.67
N ALA A 587 31.00 -33.42 10.93
CA ALA A 587 31.12 -34.53 11.87
C ALA A 587 29.77 -35.22 11.99
N ILE A 588 29.70 -36.51 11.62
CA ILE A 588 28.48 -37.31 11.76
C ILE A 588 28.29 -37.62 13.24
N THR A 589 27.17 -37.16 13.82
CA THR A 589 26.80 -37.41 15.21
C THR A 589 25.97 -38.69 15.35
N ASN A 590 25.24 -39.07 14.30
CA ASN A 590 24.60 -40.38 14.17
C ASN A 590 24.47 -40.73 12.68
N GLY A 591 24.97 -41.89 12.25
CA GLY A 591 24.89 -42.33 10.85
C GLY A 591 23.48 -42.74 10.38
N GLY A 592 22.52 -42.84 11.30
CA GLY A 592 21.18 -43.34 10.99
C GLY A 592 21.19 -44.81 10.54
N SER A 593 20.07 -45.28 10.01
CA SER A 593 19.93 -46.63 9.47
C SER A 593 18.82 -46.71 8.43
N GLY A 594 18.97 -47.58 7.43
CA GLY A 594 17.95 -47.84 6.41
C GLY A 594 18.01 -46.97 5.16
N TYR A 595 19.12 -46.26 4.92
CA TYR A 595 19.34 -45.48 3.71
C TYR A 595 19.56 -46.37 2.49
N LEU A 596 18.58 -46.42 1.58
CA LEU A 596 18.70 -47.18 0.32
C LEU A 596 19.41 -46.39 -0.80
N ALA A 597 19.61 -45.09 -0.61
CA ALA A 597 20.34 -44.19 -1.48
C ALA A 597 20.95 -43.06 -0.63
N ALA A 598 21.94 -42.35 -1.17
CA ALA A 598 22.53 -41.20 -0.50
C ALA A 598 21.44 -40.15 -0.19
N PRO A 599 21.30 -39.69 1.07
CA PRO A 599 20.27 -38.72 1.42
C PRO A 599 20.58 -37.35 0.83
N ALA A 600 19.52 -36.60 0.52
CA ALA A 600 19.66 -35.17 0.24
C ALA A 600 20.10 -34.44 1.51
N ILE A 601 21.12 -33.58 1.38
CA ILE A 601 21.66 -32.78 2.48
C ILE A 601 21.42 -31.31 2.14
N THR A 602 20.62 -30.65 2.95
CA THR A 602 20.31 -29.22 2.79
C THR A 602 21.03 -28.42 3.87
N ILE A 603 21.77 -27.40 3.46
CA ILE A 603 22.45 -26.49 4.38
C ILE A 603 21.73 -25.14 4.34
N PRO A 604 21.34 -24.58 5.49
CA PRO A 604 20.77 -23.24 5.54
C PRO A 604 21.68 -22.21 4.87
N ALA A 605 21.07 -21.21 4.22
CA ALA A 605 21.82 -20.07 3.72
C ALA A 605 22.59 -19.40 4.87
N PRO A 606 23.78 -18.84 4.61
CA PRO A 606 24.53 -18.17 5.66
C PRO A 606 23.74 -16.99 6.24
N VAL A 607 23.98 -16.61 7.49
CA VAL A 607 23.45 -15.36 8.06
C VAL A 607 24.46 -14.26 7.74
N PRO A 608 24.05 -13.11 7.16
CA PRO A 608 24.97 -12.13 6.57
C PRO A 608 26.12 -11.77 7.52
N PRO A 609 27.38 -12.13 7.20
CA PRO A 609 28.52 -11.58 7.89
C PRO A 609 29.00 -10.39 7.11
N GLY A 610 28.61 -9.19 7.52
CA GLY A 610 29.58 -8.12 7.40
C GLY A 610 30.56 -8.24 8.55
N THR A 611 31.80 -7.84 8.30
CA THR A 611 32.52 -7.17 9.37
C THR A 611 31.71 -5.93 9.75
N ALA A 612 31.16 -5.91 10.97
CA ALA A 612 30.47 -4.75 11.50
C ALA A 612 31.39 -3.53 11.34
N THR A 613 30.92 -2.51 10.65
CA THR A 613 31.70 -1.29 10.46
C THR A 613 31.81 -0.56 11.80
N ALA A 614 33.00 -0.07 12.17
CA ALA A 614 33.23 0.64 13.45
C ALA A 614 32.35 1.91 13.62
N ARG A 615 31.79 2.40 12.51
CA ARG A 615 30.73 3.42 12.44
C ARG A 615 29.69 2.94 11.46
N THR A 616 28.42 3.28 11.66
CA THR A 616 27.31 2.93 10.75
C THR A 616 27.08 4.11 9.79
N PRO A 617 27.72 4.18 8.60
CA PRO A 617 27.53 5.30 7.70
C PRO A 617 26.11 5.32 7.15
N SER A 618 25.55 6.52 7.04
CA SER A 618 24.23 6.79 6.47
C SER A 618 24.38 7.43 5.09
N LEU A 619 23.82 6.78 4.07
CA LEU A 619 23.77 7.27 2.71
C LEU A 619 22.40 7.92 2.45
N ARG A 620 22.37 9.24 2.32
CA ARG A 620 21.14 9.93 1.95
C ARG A 620 20.62 9.40 0.62
N THR A 621 19.44 8.83 0.65
CA THR A 621 18.76 8.27 -0.51
C THR A 621 17.60 9.18 -0.91
N ILE A 622 17.56 9.52 -2.20
CA ILE A 622 16.46 10.27 -2.81
C ILE A 622 15.80 9.37 -3.83
N LEU A 623 14.54 9.04 -3.62
CA LEU A 623 13.76 8.16 -4.46
C LEU A 623 12.53 8.90 -4.95
N HIS A 624 12.34 9.00 -6.25
CA HIS A 624 11.12 9.53 -6.84
C HIS A 624 10.34 8.39 -7.50
N VAL A 625 9.05 8.28 -7.21
CA VAL A 625 8.13 7.36 -7.89
C VAL A 625 7.15 8.20 -8.67
N ASP A 626 7.01 7.97 -9.98
CA ASP A 626 6.01 8.70 -10.75
C ASP A 626 4.60 8.14 -10.59
N ASP A 627 3.61 8.88 -11.11
CA ASP A 627 2.20 8.46 -11.08
C ASP A 627 1.93 7.14 -11.83
N GLY A 628 2.83 6.75 -12.74
CA GLY A 628 2.81 5.44 -13.41
C GLY A 628 3.51 4.32 -12.62
N GLY A 629 4.07 4.61 -11.44
CA GLY A 629 4.79 3.66 -10.58
C GLY A 629 6.26 3.47 -10.92
N THR A 630 6.81 4.20 -11.90
CA THR A 630 8.23 4.10 -12.24
C THR A 630 9.07 4.82 -11.19
N ALA A 631 9.89 4.05 -10.48
CA ALA A 631 10.78 4.55 -9.46
C ALA A 631 12.17 4.94 -10.02
N ARG A 632 12.75 6.01 -9.50
CA ARG A 632 14.05 6.56 -9.90
C ARG A 632 14.85 6.92 -8.65
N VAL A 633 16.11 6.52 -8.58
CA VAL A 633 17.04 7.02 -7.55
C VAL A 633 17.74 8.25 -8.11
N LEU A 634 17.75 9.35 -7.36
CA LEU A 634 18.26 10.63 -7.80
C LEU A 634 19.51 11.01 -7.01
N SER A 635 20.53 11.58 -7.67
CA SER A 635 21.64 12.21 -6.93
C SER A 635 21.28 13.60 -6.42
N GLN A 636 20.30 14.26 -7.04
CA GLN A 636 19.73 15.50 -6.53
C GLN A 636 18.30 15.72 -7.03
N VAL A 637 17.58 16.60 -6.34
CA VAL A 637 16.27 17.10 -6.76
C VAL A 637 16.07 18.53 -6.27
N PHE A 638 15.40 19.32 -7.08
CA PHE A 638 14.95 20.66 -6.77
C PHE A 638 13.43 20.65 -6.58
N ILE A 639 12.98 21.37 -5.55
CA ILE A 639 11.57 21.48 -5.17
C ILE A 639 11.23 22.96 -5.15
N GLY A 640 10.21 23.37 -5.90
CA GLY A 640 9.78 24.75 -5.95
C GLY A 640 8.92 25.05 -7.18
N LYS A 641 8.75 26.33 -7.46
CA LYS A 641 8.02 26.79 -8.64
C LYS A 641 8.83 26.48 -9.90
N LEU A 642 8.29 25.66 -10.79
CA LEU A 642 8.88 25.36 -12.10
C LEU A 642 8.81 26.59 -13.01
N SER A 643 9.63 26.60 -14.06
CA SER A 643 9.64 27.68 -15.07
C SER A 643 8.27 27.90 -15.75
N GLY A 644 7.40 26.89 -15.77
CA GLY A 644 6.01 26.97 -16.23
C GLY A 644 5.02 27.58 -15.22
N GLY A 645 5.46 27.97 -14.02
CA GLY A 645 4.64 28.65 -13.01
C GLY A 645 3.91 27.75 -12.02
N SER A 646 3.98 26.43 -12.17
CA SER A 646 3.43 25.44 -11.23
C SER A 646 4.46 24.99 -10.20
N ASP A 647 4.04 24.65 -8.99
CA ASP A 647 4.91 23.96 -8.03
C ASP A 647 5.25 22.56 -8.54
N GLY A 648 6.50 22.15 -8.41
CA GLY A 648 6.95 20.90 -9.00
C GLY A 648 8.33 20.44 -8.54
N LEU A 649 8.78 19.36 -9.18
CA LEU A 649 10.07 18.72 -8.96
C LEU A 649 10.88 18.77 -10.27
N CYS A 650 12.16 19.10 -10.17
CA CYS A 650 13.08 19.04 -11.32
C CYS A 650 14.48 18.55 -10.93
N THR A 651 15.24 18.05 -11.91
CA THR A 651 16.58 17.46 -11.69
C THR A 651 17.72 18.47 -11.80
N LYS A 652 17.46 19.66 -12.35
CA LYS A 652 18.40 20.78 -12.47
C LYS A 652 17.74 22.08 -12.04
N GLU A 653 18.54 23.02 -11.55
CA GLU A 653 18.09 24.36 -11.14
C GLU A 653 17.42 25.12 -12.30
N SER A 654 17.89 24.90 -13.54
CA SER A 654 17.32 25.51 -14.75
C SER A 654 15.86 25.11 -15.02
N GLY A 655 15.34 24.09 -14.34
CA GLY A 655 13.92 23.73 -14.38
C GLY A 655 13.02 24.62 -13.51
N LEU A 656 13.60 25.41 -12.60
CA LEU A 656 12.87 26.33 -11.71
C LEU A 656 12.60 27.68 -12.37
N SER A 657 11.59 28.38 -11.85
CA SER A 657 11.35 29.79 -12.16
C SER A 657 12.46 30.66 -11.58
N THR A 658 13.10 31.47 -12.43
CA THR A 658 14.16 32.40 -12.02
C THR A 658 13.66 33.47 -11.04
N ALA A 659 12.37 33.80 -11.05
CA ALA A 659 11.77 34.77 -10.13
C ALA A 659 11.55 34.20 -8.72
N GLU A 660 11.51 32.88 -8.55
CA GLU A 660 11.10 32.20 -7.32
C GLU A 660 12.22 31.29 -6.75
N LEU A 661 13.48 31.49 -7.18
CA LEU A 661 14.61 30.66 -6.70
C LEU A 661 14.80 30.75 -5.19
N ALA A 662 14.49 31.89 -4.57
CA ALA A 662 14.67 32.11 -3.14
C ALA A 662 13.75 31.23 -2.26
N SER A 663 12.61 30.78 -2.80
CA SER A 663 11.66 29.89 -2.11
C SER A 663 11.89 28.41 -2.44
N ALA A 664 12.77 28.11 -3.39
CA ALA A 664 13.08 26.74 -3.79
C ALA A 664 14.06 26.04 -2.84
N SER A 665 14.02 24.71 -2.84
CA SER A 665 14.88 23.85 -2.03
C SER A 665 15.60 22.83 -2.90
N ARG A 666 16.87 22.54 -2.56
CA ARG A 666 17.67 21.48 -3.20
C ARG A 666 18.03 20.39 -2.20
N ILE A 667 17.79 19.14 -2.57
CA ILE A 667 18.22 17.96 -1.80
C ILE A 667 19.24 17.21 -2.63
N VAL A 668 20.37 16.84 -2.02
CA VAL A 668 21.50 16.17 -2.69
C VAL A 668 21.90 14.89 -1.94
N ALA A 669 22.07 13.80 -2.68
CA ALA A 669 22.66 12.54 -2.24
C ALA A 669 24.14 12.50 -2.65
N ALA A 670 25.00 13.06 -1.79
CA ALA A 670 26.42 13.30 -2.09
C ALA A 670 27.25 12.03 -2.35
N HIS A 671 26.72 10.85 -2.03
CA HIS A 671 27.41 9.58 -2.28
C HIS A 671 27.23 9.08 -3.72
N LEU A 672 26.35 9.68 -4.53
CA LEU A 672 26.17 9.36 -5.95
C LEU A 672 26.90 10.38 -6.82
N PRO A 673 27.26 10.03 -8.07
CA PRO A 673 27.77 11.00 -9.02
C PRO A 673 26.79 12.15 -9.24
N LEU A 674 27.31 13.31 -9.65
CA LEU A 674 26.52 14.51 -9.89
C LEU A 674 25.50 14.28 -11.02
N ASP A 675 24.34 14.94 -10.90
CA ASP A 675 23.30 15.00 -11.95
C ASP A 675 22.83 13.63 -12.49
N ARG A 676 22.63 12.65 -11.60
CA ARG A 676 22.21 11.29 -11.96
C ARG A 676 20.72 11.07 -11.71
N VAL A 677 20.07 10.50 -12.71
CA VAL A 677 18.70 9.97 -12.65
C VAL A 677 18.77 8.48 -12.96
N LEU A 678 18.79 7.66 -11.92
CA LEU A 678 18.90 6.21 -12.06
C LEU A 678 17.50 5.62 -12.25
N ALA A 679 17.08 5.49 -13.51
CA ALA A 679 15.79 4.91 -13.90
C ALA A 679 15.89 3.45 -14.37
N ALA A 680 17.05 3.04 -14.88
CA ALA A 680 17.28 1.68 -15.38
C ALA A 680 17.44 0.66 -14.25
N GLY A 681 16.82 -0.51 -14.43
CA GLY A 681 16.85 -1.63 -13.48
C GLY A 681 15.52 -2.40 -13.47
N SER A 682 15.18 -3.01 -12.34
CA SER A 682 13.98 -3.84 -12.19
C SER A 682 13.24 -3.53 -10.88
N GLY A 683 12.06 -4.15 -10.72
CA GLY A 683 11.28 -4.07 -9.48
C GLY A 683 10.49 -2.78 -9.30
N SER A 684 9.79 -2.70 -8.16
CA SER A 684 8.86 -1.63 -7.82
C SER A 684 8.98 -1.23 -6.36
N VAL A 685 8.40 -0.09 -6.02
CA VAL A 685 8.27 0.38 -4.64
C VAL A 685 6.94 -0.12 -4.10
N ALA A 686 6.96 -1.27 -3.44
CA ALA A 686 5.79 -1.85 -2.79
C ALA A 686 6.22 -2.83 -1.69
N PRO A 687 5.44 -3.02 -0.61
CA PRO A 687 5.75 -4.00 0.42
C PRO A 687 6.02 -5.41 -0.15
N GLY A 688 7.11 -6.03 0.28
CA GLY A 688 7.56 -7.35 -0.18
C GLY A 688 8.25 -7.35 -1.56
N GLN A 689 8.38 -6.19 -2.22
CA GLN A 689 9.06 -6.06 -3.50
C GLN A 689 10.46 -5.48 -3.31
N THR A 690 11.35 -5.79 -4.26
CA THR A 690 12.71 -5.26 -4.29
C THR A 690 12.90 -4.37 -5.50
N LEU A 691 13.26 -3.11 -5.28
CA LEU A 691 13.65 -2.16 -6.32
C LEU A 691 15.15 -2.25 -6.56
N VAL A 692 15.57 -2.48 -7.81
CA VAL A 692 16.99 -2.51 -8.19
C VAL A 692 17.29 -1.39 -9.16
N ARG A 693 18.31 -0.56 -8.88
CA ARG A 693 18.79 0.50 -9.78
C ARG A 693 20.29 0.43 -9.95
N THR A 694 20.75 0.69 -11.18
CA THR A 694 22.17 0.64 -11.50
C THR A 694 22.73 2.04 -11.70
N CYS A 695 23.82 2.34 -11.00
CA CYS A 695 24.65 3.52 -11.20
C CYS A 695 25.95 3.11 -11.88
N ALA A 696 26.06 3.39 -13.17
CA ALA A 696 27.32 3.28 -13.89
C ALA A 696 28.17 4.53 -13.65
N ILE A 697 29.45 4.32 -13.36
CA ILE A 697 30.48 5.36 -13.25
C ILE A 697 31.53 5.00 -14.31
N PRO A 698 31.47 5.61 -15.50
CA PRO A 698 32.44 5.40 -16.56
C PRO A 698 33.88 5.60 -16.08
N PHE A 699 34.83 4.98 -16.79
CA PHE A 699 36.25 5.04 -16.44
C PHE A 699 36.84 6.46 -16.50
N ASP A 700 36.18 7.38 -17.20
CA ASP A 700 36.54 8.78 -17.44
C ASP A 700 35.61 9.77 -16.73
N ASP A 701 34.69 9.28 -15.89
CA ASP A 701 33.80 10.10 -15.09
C ASP A 701 34.59 10.90 -14.05
N ALA A 702 34.25 12.18 -13.86
CA ALA A 702 34.92 13.06 -12.89
C ALA A 702 34.78 12.60 -11.42
N THR A 703 33.83 11.72 -11.13
CA THR A 703 33.61 11.11 -9.80
C THR A 703 34.20 9.71 -9.68
N ASN A 704 34.83 9.18 -10.73
CA ASN A 704 35.50 7.89 -10.67
C ASN A 704 36.74 7.99 -9.76
N PRO A 705 36.87 7.15 -8.72
CA PRO A 705 37.98 7.23 -7.77
C PRO A 705 39.36 6.93 -8.38
N PHE A 706 39.42 6.32 -9.56
CA PHE A 706 40.68 6.07 -10.28
C PHE A 706 41.15 7.29 -11.10
N VAL A 707 40.26 8.26 -11.37
CA VAL A 707 40.55 9.40 -12.26
C VAL A 707 40.98 10.62 -11.47
N HIS A 708 42.23 11.04 -11.64
CA HIS A 708 42.86 12.15 -10.95
C HIS A 708 43.26 13.21 -11.97
N ARG A 709 42.66 14.40 -11.88
CA ARG A 709 42.83 15.48 -12.88
C ARG A 709 44.28 15.89 -13.14
N TYR A 710 45.14 15.77 -12.14
CA TYR A 710 46.51 16.30 -12.18
C TYR A 710 47.60 15.24 -12.09
N HIS A 711 47.25 13.97 -11.86
CA HIS A 711 48.25 12.91 -11.79
C HIS A 711 48.47 12.33 -13.20
N PRO A 712 49.70 12.39 -13.77
CA PRO A 712 49.97 11.95 -15.14
C PRO A 712 49.54 10.51 -15.44
N ASP A 713 49.67 9.61 -14.46
CA ASP A 713 49.37 8.18 -14.62
C ASP A 713 47.91 7.80 -14.31
N HIS A 714 47.05 8.79 -14.02
CA HIS A 714 45.65 8.56 -13.62
C HIS A 714 44.71 9.60 -14.24
N ASN A 715 45.07 10.22 -15.35
CA ASN A 715 44.27 11.26 -16.00
C ASN A 715 43.57 10.76 -17.29
N ASN A 716 43.69 9.46 -17.59
CA ASN A 716 43.26 8.78 -18.81
C ASN A 716 43.84 9.42 -20.08
N LYS A 717 45.08 9.91 -20.04
CA LYS A 717 45.78 10.48 -21.19
C LYS A 717 47.18 9.91 -21.29
N SER A 718 47.57 9.57 -22.52
CA SER A 718 48.96 9.24 -22.83
C SER A 718 49.92 10.41 -22.50
N PRO A 719 51.24 10.17 -22.45
CA PRO A 719 52.24 11.24 -22.30
C PRO A 719 52.16 12.36 -23.36
N ARG A 720 51.45 12.12 -24.48
CA ARG A 720 51.21 13.11 -25.56
C ARG A 720 49.82 13.78 -25.46
N GLY A 721 49.09 13.57 -24.36
CA GLY A 721 47.78 14.15 -24.10
C GLY A 721 46.59 13.47 -24.80
N GLN A 722 46.82 12.39 -25.56
CA GLN A 722 45.75 11.65 -26.25
C GLN A 722 44.95 10.78 -25.28
N PRO A 723 43.62 10.68 -25.42
CA PRO A 723 42.77 9.89 -24.51
C PRO A 723 43.11 8.40 -24.56
N LEU A 724 43.08 7.74 -23.40
CA LEU A 724 43.28 6.31 -23.25
C LEU A 724 41.94 5.57 -23.14
N SER A 725 41.96 4.27 -23.47
CA SER A 725 40.80 3.39 -23.34
C SER A 725 40.57 2.92 -21.91
N ALA A 726 39.35 2.47 -21.62
CA ALA A 726 38.99 1.89 -20.32
C ALA A 726 39.91 0.72 -19.94
N GLY A 727 40.31 0.66 -18.67
CA GLY A 727 41.16 -0.39 -18.10
C GLY A 727 42.67 -0.18 -18.26
N VAL A 728 43.10 0.86 -18.99
CA VAL A 728 44.53 1.21 -19.10
C VAL A 728 45.03 1.88 -17.81
N GLU A 729 44.44 3.01 -17.44
CA GLU A 729 44.73 3.72 -16.17
C GLU A 729 43.58 3.60 -15.16
N SER A 730 42.34 3.69 -15.66
CA SER A 730 41.12 3.69 -14.84
C SER A 730 40.13 2.65 -15.33
N TYR A 731 39.40 2.03 -14.40
CA TYR A 731 38.34 1.07 -14.69
C TYR A 731 36.96 1.69 -14.51
N GLY A 732 35.98 1.24 -15.30
CA GLY A 732 34.59 1.59 -15.08
C GLY A 732 34.04 0.88 -13.83
N ILE A 733 33.24 1.59 -13.04
CA ILE A 733 32.63 1.06 -11.82
C ILE A 733 31.12 0.94 -12.03
N THR A 734 30.54 -0.17 -11.60
CA THR A 734 29.08 -0.36 -11.59
C THR A 734 28.61 -0.60 -10.18
N ARG A 735 27.66 0.23 -9.72
CA ARG A 735 27.01 0.08 -8.41
C ARG A 735 25.57 -0.36 -8.66
N THR A 736 25.18 -1.52 -8.12
CA THR A 736 23.81 -2.04 -8.22
C THR A 736 23.15 -1.90 -6.86
N LEU A 737 22.29 -0.89 -6.73
CA LEU A 737 21.56 -0.55 -5.51
C LEU A 737 20.25 -1.33 -5.46
N SER A 738 20.00 -2.05 -4.37
CA SER A 738 18.80 -2.88 -4.16
C SER A 738 18.11 -2.47 -2.87
N PHE A 739 16.82 -2.14 -2.97
CA PHE A 739 15.95 -1.72 -1.88
C PHE A 739 14.81 -2.73 -1.74
N GLU A 740 14.89 -3.62 -0.77
CA GLU A 740 13.82 -4.55 -0.43
C GLU A 740 12.87 -3.89 0.57
N PHE A 741 11.63 -3.65 0.17
CA PHE A 741 10.64 -2.94 0.99
C PHE A 741 9.90 -3.92 1.92
N THR A 742 9.83 -3.62 3.21
CA THR A 742 9.17 -4.48 4.20
C THR A 742 7.74 -4.01 4.51
N ALA A 743 6.82 -4.95 4.72
CA ALA A 743 5.45 -4.65 5.12
C ALA A 743 5.34 -4.09 6.55
N THR A 744 6.31 -4.42 7.40
CA THR A 744 6.41 -3.91 8.77
C THR A 744 7.69 -3.09 8.94
N PRO A 745 7.68 -2.07 9.80
CA PRO A 745 8.87 -1.29 10.11
C PRO A 745 9.95 -2.14 10.79
N PRO A 746 11.25 -1.82 10.61
CA PRO A 746 12.32 -2.37 11.44
C PRO A 746 12.11 -2.07 12.94
N PRO A 747 12.67 -2.87 13.86
CA PRO A 747 12.57 -2.63 15.30
C PRO A 747 13.00 -1.20 15.69
N GLY A 748 12.20 -0.54 16.54
CA GLY A 748 12.46 0.82 17.00
C GLY A 748 11.92 1.94 16.08
N VAL A 749 11.26 1.59 14.98
CA VAL A 749 10.60 2.54 14.07
C VAL A 749 9.07 2.46 14.26
N SER A 750 8.41 3.62 14.27
CA SER A 750 6.95 3.69 14.43
C SER A 750 6.22 2.98 13.29
N ALA A 751 5.21 2.17 13.63
CA ALA A 751 4.29 1.59 12.65
C ALA A 751 3.29 2.61 12.11
N THR A 752 3.06 3.71 12.82
CA THR A 752 2.14 4.76 12.40
C THR A 752 2.67 5.44 11.13
N GLY A 753 1.92 5.31 10.03
CA GLY A 753 2.29 5.87 8.73
C GLY A 753 3.29 5.02 7.94
N TRP A 754 3.63 3.81 8.40
CA TRP A 754 4.42 2.86 7.60
C TRP A 754 3.63 2.40 6.38
N GLY A 755 4.26 2.42 5.21
CA GLY A 755 3.62 2.16 3.92
C GLY A 755 2.86 3.36 3.32
N SER A 756 2.80 4.51 4.00
CA SER A 756 2.09 5.70 3.49
C SER A 756 2.92 6.99 3.58
N THR A 757 3.34 7.39 4.77
CA THR A 757 4.19 8.57 5.02
C THR A 757 5.66 8.19 5.23
N SER A 758 5.93 6.91 5.50
CA SER A 758 7.28 6.33 5.58
C SER A 758 7.31 4.94 4.94
N ILE A 759 8.44 4.59 4.34
CA ILE A 759 8.72 3.27 3.74
C ILE A 759 10.16 2.89 4.04
N GLY A 760 10.50 1.61 3.98
CA GLY A 760 11.85 1.16 4.23
C GLY A 760 11.98 -0.35 4.19
N GLY A 761 13.16 -0.84 4.58
CA GLY A 761 13.47 -2.26 4.63
C GLY A 761 14.96 -2.52 4.49
N ASN A 762 15.34 -3.58 3.78
CA ASN A 762 16.74 -3.98 3.64
C ASN A 762 17.39 -3.29 2.44
N TYR A 763 18.61 -2.81 2.64
CA TYR A 763 19.45 -2.22 1.60
C TYR A 763 20.59 -3.17 1.27
N THR A 764 20.82 -3.42 -0.02
CA THR A 764 21.99 -4.13 -0.53
C THR A 764 22.58 -3.36 -1.70
N GLU A 765 23.89 -3.27 -1.77
CA GLU A 765 24.60 -2.65 -2.89
C GLU A 765 25.76 -3.54 -3.34
N VAL A 766 25.81 -3.86 -4.63
CA VAL A 766 26.93 -4.60 -5.24
C VAL A 766 27.76 -3.65 -6.11
N ILE A 767 29.03 -3.51 -5.79
CA ILE A 767 29.99 -2.63 -6.47
C ILE A 767 30.99 -3.51 -7.24
N LYS A 768 31.01 -3.35 -8.56
CA LYS A 768 31.92 -4.04 -9.49
C LYS A 768 32.93 -3.06 -10.10
N GLY A 769 34.12 -3.55 -10.43
CA GLY A 769 35.17 -2.77 -11.12
C GLY A 769 36.03 -1.89 -10.21
N LEU A 770 35.65 -1.72 -8.94
CA LEU A 770 36.52 -1.07 -7.93
C LEU A 770 37.71 -1.96 -7.52
N HIS A 771 37.56 -3.28 -7.66
CA HIS A 771 38.57 -4.28 -7.33
C HIS A 771 38.32 -5.52 -8.19
N ILE A 772 39.30 -6.45 -8.25
CA ILE A 772 39.15 -7.71 -8.99
C ILE A 772 38.01 -8.60 -8.47
N LYS A 773 37.61 -8.38 -7.21
CA LYS A 773 36.43 -9.00 -6.61
C LYS A 773 35.34 -7.95 -6.42
N ASP A 774 34.10 -8.35 -6.66
CA ASP A 774 32.93 -7.54 -6.35
C ASP A 774 32.84 -7.29 -4.85
N HIS A 775 32.40 -6.09 -4.48
CA HIS A 775 32.11 -5.71 -3.11
C HIS A 775 30.60 -5.68 -2.89
N THR A 776 30.15 -6.21 -1.77
CA THR A 776 28.75 -6.14 -1.33
C THR A 776 28.66 -5.35 -0.04
N VAL A 777 27.76 -4.37 -0.02
CA VAL A 777 27.43 -3.58 1.16
C VAL A 777 25.98 -3.87 1.53
N THR A 778 25.68 -4.09 2.80
CA THR A 778 24.30 -4.31 3.25
C THR A 778 23.94 -3.44 4.44
N GLY A 779 22.65 -3.25 4.66
CA GLY A 779 22.12 -2.45 5.75
C GLY A 779 20.59 -2.38 5.72
N THR A 780 20.05 -1.33 6.33
CA THR A 780 18.61 -1.02 6.30
C THR A 780 18.40 0.39 5.81
N PHE A 781 17.26 0.69 5.21
CA PHE A 781 16.92 2.05 4.80
C PHE A 781 15.53 2.45 5.28
N ILE A 782 15.35 3.76 5.52
CA ILE A 782 14.06 4.35 5.85
C ILE A 782 13.94 5.66 5.07
N LEU A 783 12.87 5.80 4.29
CA LEU A 783 12.54 7.00 3.54
C LEU A 783 11.22 7.57 4.07
N ARG A 784 11.16 8.90 4.14
CA ARG A 784 9.94 9.65 4.45
C ARG A 784 9.46 10.36 3.21
N ARG A 785 8.14 10.45 3.08
CA ARG A 785 7.54 11.19 1.97
C ARG A 785 7.80 12.68 2.15
N ALA A 786 8.55 13.25 1.21
CA ALA A 786 8.88 14.67 1.17
C ALA A 786 7.92 15.47 0.26
N SER A 787 7.33 14.83 -0.76
CA SER A 787 6.31 15.42 -1.62
C SER A 787 5.40 14.34 -2.20
N GLU A 788 4.13 14.66 -2.47
CA GLU A 788 3.18 13.80 -3.18
C GLU A 788 3.22 13.97 -4.70
N ILE A 789 3.97 14.95 -5.21
CA ILE A 789 4.08 15.23 -6.64
C ILE A 789 4.73 14.03 -7.36
N GLY A 790 3.95 13.37 -8.22
CA GLY A 790 4.40 12.21 -9.02
C GLY A 790 5.03 12.60 -10.37
N THR A 791 5.01 13.87 -10.74
CA THR A 791 5.67 14.37 -11.96
C THR A 791 7.07 14.90 -11.64
N LEU A 792 8.08 14.42 -12.38
CA LEU A 792 9.45 14.91 -12.30
C LEU A 792 9.90 15.48 -13.64
N THR A 793 10.29 16.75 -13.66
CA THR A 793 10.92 17.36 -14.84
C THR A 793 12.37 16.90 -14.91
N VAL A 794 12.70 16.06 -15.89
CA VAL A 794 14.07 15.60 -16.13
C VAL A 794 14.70 16.55 -17.15
N ASN A 795 15.59 17.42 -16.67
CA ASN A 795 16.31 18.42 -17.46
C ASN A 795 17.69 17.96 -17.90
#